data_AF-A0A7S1Z8Q4-F1
#
_entry.id   AF-A0A7S1Z8Q4-F1
#
_cell.length_a   1.000
_cell.length_b   1.000
_cell.length_c   1.000
_cell.angle_alpha   90.00
_cell.angle_beta   90.00
_cell.angle_gamma   90.00
#
_symmetry.space_group_name_H-M   'P 1'
#
loop_
_entity.id
_entity.type
_entity.pdbx_description
1 polymer ?
#
loop_
_entity_poly.entity_id
_entity_poly.type
_entity_poly.pdbx_seq_one_letter_code
_entity_poly.pdbx_strand_id
1 'polypeptide(L)'
;RIEKSTSVINEIVFFGRLEMRKGPLLLIEALEQLSKKHRSMMKHIKVSFLGRDTPVDEWNPSYKEKIRQDFLSSTNLKNVNLSFLDNFDRDQAISYISDPHRLIVIPSLTENLPGTVYESIEFGANFIAADVGGIKEMIHADDADRCLFKPLPLTLATKLYEKLSEKHEDYKEVRHAETSTSIRSDIIAFHKQIHQSSSRNSSGKRRKSNPKITVCLTHYDRPKSLLKVLNEWKKQAYKNFDIIVVDDESPEKAQNKLDELVMPVILKNGWKLLKMKHSYVGAARNKCVEVADEDTDFFFFTDDDDFVSNNALQSLADVAHHARADIVSAFYHLFRASTLEEAVAKKTESVWMFSGGSPAMGTLSNPFGGTLMLVSVTAFQKIGGFSEFDTVGCEDWEFYMRATAKGLRVEVVPNPDLLYIQKKEVSMSTTMDLKLCSYRAMSPVLSRYPPLADTFLMLRGLVDSVAEKNDEELQWSSRRYIGRQTSNGWEYGYCAHDLGKKVTFSNCHFQHLPDYNKDEARYEMNSLTGTSWPFVGRFGMHPSVSILDDSDKSITVLRRFKSNIVGDMKLKLSIHHGMPCGDGVLAQLYFGSTMLWGPMHVLPNSDPLEWTSNKFKIQPEDSILLMISPLSNDGCDSILVELDLYAEEELYY
;
A
#
# COMPACT_ATOMS: atom_id res chain seq x y z
N ARG A 1 -20.87 56.12 -48.17
CA ARG A 1 -21.64 54.88 -47.93
C ARG A 1 -20.88 54.07 -46.90
N ILE A 2 -21.34 54.07 -45.66
CA ILE A 2 -20.76 53.27 -44.58
C ILE A 2 -21.38 51.88 -44.73
N GLU A 3 -20.59 50.88 -45.11
CA GLU A 3 -21.02 49.48 -45.04
C GLU A 3 -21.27 49.16 -43.56
N LYS A 4 -22.55 49.02 -43.20
CA LYS A 4 -22.95 48.47 -41.91
C LYS A 4 -22.53 47.00 -41.90
N SER A 5 -21.50 46.67 -41.12
CA SER A 5 -21.11 45.29 -40.82
C SER A 5 -22.31 44.52 -40.26
N THR A 6 -22.68 43.45 -40.94
CA THR A 6 -23.78 42.53 -40.58
C THR A 6 -23.34 41.38 -39.67
N SER A 7 -22.24 41.51 -38.92
CA SER A 7 -21.84 40.47 -37.95
C SER A 7 -22.71 40.57 -36.69
N VAL A 8 -23.44 39.49 -36.38
CA VAL A 8 -24.39 39.44 -35.26
C VAL A 8 -23.72 39.05 -33.93
N ILE A 9 -22.50 38.52 -33.99
CA ILE A 9 -21.67 38.24 -32.81
C ILE A 9 -21.06 39.54 -32.30
N ASN A 10 -21.26 39.83 -31.03
CA ASN A 10 -20.70 41.01 -30.36
C ASN A 10 -19.66 40.65 -29.28
N GLU A 11 -19.50 39.35 -28.99
CA GLU A 11 -18.64 38.88 -27.91
C GLU A 11 -18.01 37.52 -28.24
N ILE A 12 -16.69 37.41 -27.99
CA ILE A 12 -15.93 36.15 -28.01
C ILE A 12 -15.71 35.73 -26.56
N VAL A 13 -16.11 34.51 -26.21
CA VAL A 13 -16.05 34.00 -24.84
C VAL A 13 -15.14 32.77 -24.80
N PHE A 14 -13.99 32.88 -24.16
CA PHE A 14 -13.24 31.71 -23.74
C PHE A 14 -14.03 30.94 -22.69
N PHE A 15 -14.22 29.64 -22.85
CA PHE A 15 -14.98 28.81 -21.92
C PHE A 15 -14.17 27.62 -21.40
N GLY A 16 -13.74 27.72 -20.14
CA GLY A 16 -12.94 26.71 -19.47
C GLY A 16 -12.22 27.26 -18.24
N ARG A 17 -11.59 26.39 -17.44
CA ARG A 17 -10.72 26.83 -16.35
C ARG A 17 -9.58 27.71 -16.90
N LEU A 18 -9.22 28.76 -16.17
CA LEU A 18 -8.10 29.62 -16.54
C LEU A 18 -6.80 28.94 -16.14
N GLU A 19 -6.30 28.06 -17.00
CA GLU A 19 -5.07 27.30 -16.81
C GLU A 19 -4.42 26.97 -18.16
N MET A 20 -3.11 26.67 -18.17
CA MET A 20 -2.32 26.50 -19.40
C MET A 20 -2.92 25.50 -20.39
N ARG A 21 -3.35 24.32 -19.91
CA ARG A 21 -3.86 23.24 -20.77
C ARG A 21 -5.17 23.58 -21.47
N LYS A 22 -5.94 24.57 -20.97
CA LYS A 22 -7.21 25.00 -21.57
C LYS A 22 -7.00 26.02 -22.71
N GLY A 23 -5.75 26.39 -22.99
CA GLY A 23 -5.36 27.20 -24.14
C GLY A 23 -5.76 28.68 -24.14
N PRO A 24 -5.85 29.40 -23.00
CA PRO A 24 -6.13 30.84 -23.03
C PRO A 24 -5.08 31.63 -23.82
N LEU A 25 -3.80 31.22 -23.79
CA LEU A 25 -2.73 31.88 -24.57
C LEU A 25 -2.87 31.64 -26.08
N LEU A 26 -3.29 30.43 -26.48
CA LEU A 26 -3.60 30.11 -27.87
C LEU A 26 -4.70 31.06 -28.41
N LEU A 27 -5.72 31.36 -27.60
CA LEU A 27 -6.73 32.34 -27.97
C LEU A 27 -6.15 33.75 -28.10
N ILE A 28 -5.30 34.20 -27.17
CA ILE A 28 -4.65 35.52 -27.26
C ILE A 28 -3.89 35.65 -28.58
N GLU A 29 -3.00 34.70 -28.90
CA GLU A 29 -2.21 34.71 -30.12
C GLU A 29 -3.08 34.73 -31.40
N ALA A 30 -4.18 33.97 -31.39
CA ALA A 30 -5.13 33.97 -32.51
C ALA A 30 -5.86 35.32 -32.65
N LEU A 31 -6.27 35.93 -31.53
CA LEU A 31 -6.89 37.26 -31.52
C LEU A 31 -5.92 38.34 -32.01
N GLU A 32 -4.62 38.24 -31.68
CA GLU A 32 -3.61 39.16 -32.18
C GLU A 32 -3.49 39.09 -33.71
N GLN A 33 -3.42 37.88 -34.26
CA GLN A 33 -3.35 37.66 -35.71
C GLN A 33 -4.61 38.19 -36.41
N LEU A 34 -5.77 37.94 -35.82
CA LEU A 34 -7.05 38.42 -36.32
C LEU A 34 -7.13 39.95 -36.29
N SER A 35 -6.76 40.58 -35.17
CA SER A 35 -6.77 42.03 -35.02
C SER A 35 -5.77 42.73 -35.96
N LYS A 36 -4.60 42.12 -36.19
CA LYS A 36 -3.60 42.62 -37.14
C LYS A 36 -4.14 42.68 -38.57
N LYS A 37 -4.93 41.69 -39.01
CA LYS A 37 -5.50 41.62 -40.37
C LYS A 37 -6.85 42.33 -40.50
N HIS A 38 -7.70 42.30 -39.46
CA HIS A 38 -9.10 42.72 -39.49
C HIS A 38 -9.46 43.66 -38.33
N ARG A 39 -8.66 44.73 -38.15
CA ARG A 39 -8.77 45.66 -37.01
C ARG A 39 -10.14 46.32 -36.83
N SER A 40 -10.86 46.60 -37.92
CA SER A 40 -12.20 47.21 -37.88
C SER A 40 -13.25 46.27 -37.27
N MET A 41 -13.14 44.97 -37.55
CA MET A 41 -14.04 43.94 -37.00
C MET A 41 -13.85 43.82 -35.49
N MET A 42 -12.60 43.75 -35.03
CA MET A 42 -12.26 43.58 -33.62
C MET A 42 -12.61 44.79 -32.73
N LYS A 43 -12.77 46.00 -33.29
CA LYS A 43 -13.14 47.20 -32.52
C LYS A 43 -14.51 47.13 -31.85
N HIS A 44 -15.41 46.29 -32.38
CA HIS A 44 -16.79 46.19 -31.92
C HIS A 44 -17.07 44.90 -31.15
N ILE A 45 -16.03 44.10 -30.88
CA ILE A 45 -16.15 42.79 -30.23
C ILE A 45 -15.57 42.87 -28.83
N LYS A 46 -16.34 42.41 -27.85
CA LYS A 46 -15.89 42.17 -26.48
C LYS A 46 -15.20 40.80 -26.40
N VAL A 47 -14.15 40.66 -25.61
CA VAL A 47 -13.50 39.39 -25.29
C VAL A 47 -13.68 39.10 -23.80
N SER A 48 -14.18 37.92 -23.49
CA SER A 48 -14.46 37.50 -22.12
C SER A 48 -13.83 36.15 -21.82
N PHE A 49 -13.25 36.02 -20.63
CA PHE A 49 -12.73 34.75 -20.11
C PHE A 49 -13.67 34.23 -19.03
N LEU A 50 -14.45 33.19 -19.37
CA LEU A 50 -15.42 32.55 -18.49
C LEU A 50 -14.85 31.24 -17.92
N GLY A 51 -14.62 31.25 -16.60
CA GLY A 51 -14.19 30.08 -15.84
C GLY A 51 -13.30 30.43 -14.65
N ARG A 52 -13.20 29.49 -13.71
CA ARG A 52 -12.46 29.69 -12.45
C ARG A 52 -10.97 29.91 -12.69
N ASP A 53 -10.41 30.82 -11.90
CA ASP A 53 -8.97 31.06 -11.84
C ASP A 53 -8.22 29.89 -11.19
N THR A 54 -6.95 29.72 -11.56
CA THR A 54 -6.08 28.68 -11.00
C THR A 54 -4.69 29.25 -10.70
N PRO A 55 -3.96 28.71 -9.71
CA PRO A 55 -2.56 29.09 -9.49
C PRO A 55 -1.66 28.57 -10.62
N VAL A 56 -0.68 29.38 -11.02
CA VAL A 56 0.35 29.01 -12.00
C VAL A 56 1.45 28.18 -11.32
N ASP A 57 1.90 28.63 -10.15
CA ASP A 57 2.91 28.00 -9.29
C ASP A 57 2.81 28.58 -7.86
N GLU A 58 3.69 28.17 -6.94
CA GLU A 58 3.72 28.64 -5.54
C GLU A 58 3.90 30.17 -5.40
N TRP A 59 4.45 30.84 -6.41
CA TRP A 59 4.78 32.26 -6.42
C TRP A 59 3.80 33.10 -7.26
N ASN A 60 3.04 32.46 -8.15
CA ASN A 60 2.10 33.07 -9.08
C ASN A 60 0.68 32.51 -8.82
N PRO A 61 -0.10 33.12 -7.91
CA PRO A 61 -1.34 32.54 -7.42
C PRO A 61 -2.51 32.65 -8.41
N SER A 62 -2.35 33.36 -9.54
CA SER A 62 -3.44 33.67 -10.47
C SER A 62 -2.99 33.58 -11.92
N TYR A 63 -3.53 32.61 -12.65
CA TYR A 63 -3.38 32.48 -14.08
C TYR A 63 -4.17 33.58 -14.83
N LYS A 64 -5.27 34.06 -14.26
CA LYS A 64 -6.03 35.22 -14.74
C LYS A 64 -5.16 36.46 -14.86
N GLU A 65 -4.30 36.76 -13.88
CA GLU A 65 -3.40 37.92 -13.98
C GLU A 65 -2.39 37.77 -15.11
N LYS A 66 -1.88 36.55 -15.35
CA LYS A 66 -1.02 36.27 -16.51
C LYS A 66 -1.73 36.53 -17.83
N ILE A 67 -2.97 36.03 -17.99
CA ILE A 67 -3.80 36.29 -19.18
C ILE A 67 -3.99 37.81 -19.36
N ARG A 68 -4.29 38.55 -18.30
CA ARG A 68 -4.46 40.00 -18.36
C ARG A 68 -3.18 40.70 -18.83
N GLN A 69 -2.03 40.33 -18.27
CA GLN A 69 -0.74 40.91 -18.65
C GLN A 69 -0.42 40.65 -20.12
N ASP A 70 -0.54 39.39 -20.58
CA ASP A 70 -0.28 39.01 -21.97
C ASP A 70 -1.22 39.77 -22.93
N PHE A 71 -2.52 39.86 -22.59
CA PHE A 71 -3.50 40.59 -23.40
C PHE A 71 -3.22 42.10 -23.48
N LEU A 72 -2.87 42.74 -22.36
CA LEU A 72 -2.58 44.18 -22.29
C LEU A 72 -1.22 44.55 -22.89
N SER A 73 -0.25 43.63 -22.89
CA SER A 73 1.06 43.82 -23.52
C SER A 73 0.97 43.88 -25.05
N SER A 74 -0.10 43.32 -25.63
CA SER A 74 -0.31 43.29 -27.07
C SER A 74 -0.67 44.66 -27.66
N THR A 75 0.14 45.13 -28.60
CA THR A 75 -0.16 46.35 -29.38
C THR A 75 -1.39 46.20 -30.27
N ASN A 76 -1.76 44.97 -30.64
CA ASN A 76 -2.91 44.69 -31.51
C ASN A 76 -4.22 44.54 -30.72
N LEU A 77 -4.16 44.22 -29.43
CA LEU A 77 -5.36 44.01 -28.59
C LEU A 77 -5.66 45.16 -27.61
N LYS A 78 -4.78 46.16 -27.50
CA LYS A 78 -4.90 47.31 -26.58
C LYS A 78 -6.27 48.02 -26.57
N ASN A 79 -7.01 47.98 -27.68
CA ASN A 79 -8.32 48.64 -27.81
C ASN A 79 -9.51 47.66 -27.80
N VAL A 80 -9.28 46.38 -27.49
CA VAL A 80 -10.32 45.35 -27.37
C VAL A 80 -10.80 45.31 -25.92
N ASN A 81 -12.12 45.30 -25.71
CA ASN A 81 -12.70 45.26 -24.37
C ASN A 81 -12.53 43.86 -23.77
N LEU A 82 -11.81 43.76 -22.64
CA LEU A 82 -11.51 42.51 -21.94
C LEU A 82 -12.31 42.39 -20.64
N SER A 83 -12.95 41.26 -20.40
CA SER A 83 -13.58 40.95 -19.10
C SER A 83 -13.28 39.53 -18.61
N PHE A 84 -13.36 39.33 -17.29
CA PHE A 84 -13.17 38.04 -16.64
C PHE A 84 -14.41 37.69 -15.82
N LEU A 85 -14.91 36.47 -15.99
CA LEU A 85 -16.09 35.93 -15.34
C LEU A 85 -15.68 34.66 -14.59
N ASP A 86 -15.00 34.83 -13.46
CA ASP A 86 -14.36 33.76 -12.69
C ASP A 86 -15.15 33.31 -11.46
N ASN A 87 -16.28 33.94 -11.19
CA ASN A 87 -17.15 33.70 -10.04
C ASN A 87 -18.52 33.08 -10.38
N PHE A 88 -18.75 32.71 -11.65
CA PHE A 88 -20.01 32.11 -12.06
C PHE A 88 -20.11 30.68 -11.55
N ASP A 89 -21.28 30.32 -11.03
CA ASP A 89 -21.67 28.92 -10.86
C ASP A 89 -22.03 28.28 -12.22
N ARG A 90 -22.39 26.99 -12.20
CA ARG A 90 -22.69 26.23 -13.41
C ARG A 90 -23.87 26.80 -14.18
N ASP A 91 -24.96 27.12 -13.49
CA ASP A 91 -26.21 27.54 -14.12
C ASP A 91 -26.07 28.96 -14.69
N GLN A 92 -25.34 29.82 -13.99
CA GLN A 92 -24.95 31.14 -14.48
C GLN A 92 -24.06 31.05 -15.73
N ALA A 93 -23.07 30.15 -15.74
CA ALA A 93 -22.21 29.93 -16.89
C ALA A 93 -22.99 29.40 -18.10
N ILE A 94 -23.88 28.43 -17.91
CA ILE A 94 -24.74 27.88 -18.97
C ILE A 94 -25.64 28.99 -19.53
N SER A 95 -26.35 29.71 -18.67
CA SER A 95 -27.20 30.84 -19.08
C SER A 95 -26.41 31.91 -19.86
N TYR A 96 -25.14 32.13 -19.49
CA TYR A 96 -24.27 33.06 -20.19
C TYR A 96 -23.87 32.57 -21.58
N ILE A 97 -23.52 31.29 -21.75
CA ILE A 97 -23.04 30.78 -23.05
C ILE A 97 -24.16 30.54 -24.07
N SER A 98 -25.41 30.43 -23.63
CA SER A 98 -26.57 30.19 -24.51
C SER A 98 -27.04 31.41 -25.32
N ASP A 99 -26.47 32.59 -25.10
CA ASP A 99 -26.80 33.79 -25.88
C ASP A 99 -26.23 33.67 -27.31
N PRO A 100 -27.06 33.67 -28.37
CA PRO A 100 -26.60 33.42 -29.73
C PRO A 100 -25.74 34.56 -30.31
N HIS A 101 -25.68 35.72 -29.64
CA HIS A 101 -24.77 36.81 -29.98
C HIS A 101 -23.34 36.61 -29.45
N ARG A 102 -23.08 35.51 -28.74
CA ARG A 102 -21.75 35.15 -28.22
C ARG A 102 -21.17 33.99 -29.01
N LEU A 103 -19.88 34.10 -29.37
CA LEU A 103 -19.10 33.00 -29.91
C LEU A 103 -18.27 32.39 -28.79
N ILE A 104 -18.58 31.15 -28.43
CA ILE A 104 -17.88 30.39 -27.40
C ILE A 104 -16.64 29.73 -28.01
N VAL A 105 -15.50 29.88 -27.37
CA VAL A 105 -14.22 29.34 -27.83
C VAL A 105 -13.67 28.41 -26.76
N ILE A 106 -13.42 27.16 -27.16
CA ILE A 106 -12.85 26.11 -26.31
C ILE A 106 -11.49 25.69 -26.91
N PRO A 107 -10.41 26.46 -26.68
CA PRO A 107 -9.13 26.30 -27.36
C PRO A 107 -8.18 25.34 -26.63
N SER A 108 -8.71 24.33 -25.96
CA SER A 108 -7.92 23.41 -25.15
C SER A 108 -6.78 22.76 -25.95
N LEU A 109 -5.61 22.64 -25.32
CA LEU A 109 -4.44 21.96 -25.89
C LEU A 109 -4.51 20.44 -25.67
N THR A 110 -5.25 20.01 -24.64
CA THR A 110 -5.48 18.60 -24.32
C THR A 110 -6.81 18.42 -23.59
N GLU A 111 -7.59 17.41 -23.97
CA GLU A 111 -8.87 17.04 -23.33
C GLU A 111 -9.10 15.53 -23.43
N ASN A 112 -10.00 15.00 -22.60
CA ASN A 112 -10.60 13.68 -22.79
C ASN A 112 -12.03 13.84 -23.36
N LEU A 113 -13.03 13.96 -22.50
CA LEU A 113 -14.44 14.20 -22.77
C LEU A 113 -14.85 15.49 -22.01
N PRO A 114 -14.53 16.68 -22.54
CA PRO A 114 -14.70 17.92 -21.80
C PRO A 114 -16.18 18.29 -21.63
N GLY A 115 -16.58 18.50 -20.38
CA GLY A 115 -17.93 18.97 -20.05
C GLY A 115 -18.31 20.30 -20.74
N THR A 116 -17.34 21.18 -21.01
CA THR A 116 -17.59 22.45 -21.71
C THR A 116 -18.10 22.26 -23.14
N VAL A 117 -17.61 21.25 -23.86
CA VAL A 117 -18.13 20.90 -25.20
C VAL A 117 -19.50 20.24 -25.08
N TYR A 118 -19.67 19.33 -24.12
CA TYR A 118 -20.96 18.68 -23.88
C TYR A 118 -22.06 19.71 -23.57
N GLU A 119 -21.80 20.64 -22.66
CA GLU A 119 -22.72 21.71 -22.28
C GLU A 119 -22.97 22.68 -23.45
N SER A 120 -21.95 22.98 -24.26
CA SER A 120 -22.14 23.84 -25.43
C SER A 120 -23.06 23.21 -26.48
N ILE A 121 -22.95 21.89 -26.71
CA ILE A 121 -23.84 21.14 -27.60
C ILE A 121 -25.25 21.07 -27.01
N GLU A 122 -25.37 20.65 -25.75
CA GLU A 122 -26.66 20.42 -25.08
C GLU A 122 -27.53 21.67 -24.99
N PHE A 123 -26.90 22.84 -24.77
CA PHE A 123 -27.59 24.11 -24.63
C PHE A 123 -27.54 24.98 -25.89
N GLY A 124 -27.20 24.39 -27.04
CA GLY A 124 -27.26 25.04 -28.36
C GLY A 124 -26.32 26.23 -28.52
N ALA A 125 -25.26 26.33 -27.70
CA ALA A 125 -24.34 27.46 -27.72
C ALA A 125 -23.59 27.56 -29.04
N ASN A 126 -23.39 28.78 -29.55
CA ASN A 126 -22.61 29.00 -30.77
C ASN A 126 -21.12 28.87 -30.44
N PHE A 127 -20.54 27.69 -30.65
CA PHE A 127 -19.17 27.39 -30.22
C PHE A 127 -18.23 26.92 -31.32
N ILE A 128 -16.94 27.13 -31.08
CA ILE A 128 -15.83 26.47 -31.75
C ILE A 128 -14.90 25.82 -30.73
N ALA A 129 -14.34 24.65 -31.06
CA ALA A 129 -13.48 23.88 -30.18
C ALA A 129 -12.23 23.34 -30.89
N ALA A 130 -11.15 23.16 -30.14
CA ALA A 130 -9.94 22.54 -30.65
C ALA A 130 -10.15 21.04 -30.92
N ASP A 131 -9.67 20.55 -32.06
CA ASP A 131 -9.65 19.13 -32.43
C ASP A 131 -8.50 18.41 -31.72
N VAL A 132 -8.70 18.15 -30.42
CA VAL A 132 -7.76 17.44 -29.53
C VAL A 132 -8.52 16.43 -28.67
N GLY A 133 -7.84 15.33 -28.33
CA GLY A 133 -8.41 14.30 -27.48
C GLY A 133 -9.74 13.78 -28.01
N GLY A 134 -10.72 13.61 -27.13
CA GLY A 134 -12.04 13.08 -27.48
C GLY A 134 -13.08 14.11 -27.89
N ILE A 135 -12.71 15.37 -28.13
CA ILE A 135 -13.67 16.42 -28.56
C ILE A 135 -14.37 16.04 -29.87
N LYS A 136 -13.61 15.53 -30.85
CA LYS A 136 -14.15 15.16 -32.17
C LYS A 136 -15.19 14.04 -32.08
N GLU A 137 -15.02 13.12 -31.12
CA GLU A 137 -15.92 11.99 -30.90
C GLU A 137 -17.25 12.41 -30.25
N MET A 138 -17.34 13.64 -29.73
CA MET A 138 -18.56 14.20 -29.14
C MET A 138 -19.42 14.92 -30.17
N ILE A 139 -18.89 15.23 -31.34
CA ILE A 139 -19.54 16.08 -32.35
C ILE A 139 -19.94 15.23 -33.56
N HIS A 140 -21.14 15.45 -34.07
CA HIS A 140 -21.61 14.80 -35.29
C HIS A 140 -20.66 15.04 -36.46
N ALA A 141 -20.36 14.00 -37.24
CA ALA A 141 -19.34 14.06 -38.29
C ALA A 141 -19.57 15.21 -39.28
N ASP A 142 -20.82 15.44 -39.71
CA ASP A 142 -21.19 16.53 -40.62
C ASP A 142 -21.02 17.95 -40.03
N ASP A 143 -20.94 18.07 -38.70
CA ASP A 143 -20.84 19.36 -38.02
C ASP A 143 -19.39 19.71 -37.68
N ALA A 144 -18.48 18.73 -37.70
CA ALA A 144 -17.08 18.84 -37.29
C ALA A 144 -16.33 19.98 -37.99
N ASP A 145 -16.41 20.08 -39.32
CA ASP A 145 -15.69 21.12 -40.08
C ASP A 145 -16.16 22.55 -39.74
N ARG A 146 -17.42 22.69 -39.26
CA ARG A 146 -18.00 23.99 -38.91
C ARG A 146 -17.56 24.49 -37.54
N CYS A 147 -17.32 23.59 -36.58
CA CYS A 147 -17.02 23.97 -35.19
C CYS A 147 -15.61 23.57 -34.72
N LEU A 148 -14.88 22.72 -35.44
CA LEU A 148 -13.54 22.29 -35.04
C LEU A 148 -12.42 23.06 -35.74
N PHE A 149 -11.32 23.25 -35.02
CA PHE A 149 -10.07 23.78 -35.55
C PHE A 149 -8.86 23.02 -34.98
N LYS A 150 -7.76 22.92 -35.74
CA LYS A 150 -6.50 22.41 -35.18
C LYS A 150 -5.96 23.38 -34.12
N PRO A 151 -5.32 22.93 -33.03
CA PRO A 151 -4.88 23.78 -31.91
C PRO A 151 -3.64 24.62 -32.26
N LEU A 152 -3.74 25.45 -33.31
CA LEU A 152 -2.70 26.35 -33.78
C LEU A 152 -3.26 27.77 -33.88
N PRO A 153 -2.46 28.82 -33.59
CA PRO A 153 -2.96 30.19 -33.61
C PRO A 153 -3.57 30.62 -34.95
N LEU A 154 -2.97 30.19 -36.07
CA LEU A 154 -3.42 30.55 -37.41
C LEU A 154 -4.77 29.90 -37.76
N THR A 155 -4.97 28.63 -37.41
CA THR A 155 -6.22 27.91 -37.69
C THR A 155 -7.35 28.41 -36.80
N LEU A 156 -7.07 28.75 -35.53
CA LEU A 156 -8.04 29.41 -34.66
C LEU A 156 -8.40 30.81 -35.18
N ALA A 157 -7.42 31.64 -35.56
CA ALA A 157 -7.67 32.96 -36.11
C ALA A 157 -8.53 32.90 -37.40
N THR A 158 -8.28 31.91 -38.25
CA THR A 158 -9.07 31.67 -39.47
C THR A 158 -10.50 31.27 -39.12
N LYS A 159 -10.69 30.32 -38.20
CA LYS A 159 -12.02 29.87 -37.76
C LYS A 159 -12.81 30.99 -37.07
N LEU A 160 -12.15 31.83 -36.27
CA LEU A 160 -12.75 33.03 -35.68
C LEU A 160 -13.21 34.01 -36.76
N TYR A 161 -12.39 34.27 -37.78
CA TYR A 161 -12.77 35.14 -38.90
C TYR A 161 -13.98 34.60 -39.66
N GLU A 162 -14.00 33.30 -39.98
CA GLU A 162 -15.14 32.62 -40.62
C GLU A 162 -16.42 32.86 -39.80
N LYS A 163 -16.40 32.52 -38.51
CA LYS A 163 -17.56 32.64 -37.62
C LYS A 163 -18.05 34.07 -37.43
N LEU A 164 -17.13 35.02 -37.30
CA LEU A 164 -17.49 36.43 -37.14
C LEU A 164 -18.02 37.06 -38.44
N SER A 165 -17.72 36.46 -39.59
CA SER A 165 -18.19 36.92 -40.91
C SER A 165 -19.51 36.27 -41.34
N GLU A 166 -19.92 35.17 -40.68
CA GLU A 166 -21.20 34.50 -40.91
C GLU A 166 -22.39 35.40 -40.51
N LYS A 167 -23.51 35.31 -41.25
CA LYS A 167 -24.77 35.92 -40.83
C LYS A 167 -25.43 35.03 -39.79
N HIS A 168 -26.13 35.61 -38.83
CA HIS A 168 -26.81 34.84 -37.77
C HIS A 168 -27.84 33.84 -38.30
N GLU A 169 -28.52 34.16 -39.40
CA GLU A 169 -29.50 33.27 -40.03
C GLU A 169 -28.86 31.99 -40.60
N ASP A 170 -27.53 31.98 -40.79
CA ASP A 170 -26.77 30.83 -41.27
C ASP A 170 -26.27 29.94 -40.12
N TYR A 171 -26.49 30.33 -38.85
CA TYR A 171 -26.13 29.51 -37.69
C TYR A 171 -27.00 28.25 -37.64
N LYS A 172 -26.33 27.12 -37.39
CA LYS A 172 -26.95 25.82 -37.12
C LYS A 172 -26.34 25.29 -35.85
N GLU A 173 -27.16 24.76 -34.96
CA GLU A 173 -26.68 24.09 -33.75
C GLU A 173 -25.78 22.90 -34.11
N VAL A 174 -24.75 22.69 -33.30
CA VAL A 174 -23.87 21.52 -33.42
C VAL A 174 -24.59 20.34 -32.76
N ARG A 175 -24.66 19.20 -33.45
CA ARG A 175 -25.28 17.98 -32.90
C ARG A 175 -24.26 17.14 -32.14
N HIS A 176 -24.75 16.43 -31.12
CA HIS A 176 -24.00 15.32 -30.52
C HIS A 176 -23.63 14.31 -31.61
N ALA A 177 -22.43 13.74 -31.51
CA ALA A 177 -22.09 12.54 -32.25
C ALA A 177 -23.20 11.50 -32.04
N GLU A 178 -23.51 10.72 -33.07
CA GLU A 178 -24.44 9.60 -32.92
C GLU A 178 -23.93 8.73 -31.79
N THR A 179 -24.63 8.77 -30.66
CA THR A 179 -24.37 7.81 -29.60
C THR A 179 -24.71 6.47 -30.22
N SER A 180 -23.72 5.59 -30.30
CA SER A 180 -24.03 4.17 -30.42
C SER A 180 -24.82 3.83 -29.17
N THR A 181 -26.15 3.90 -29.30
CA THR A 181 -27.12 3.23 -28.42
C THR A 181 -26.71 1.77 -28.18
N SER A 182 -25.83 1.25 -29.04
CA SER A 182 -25.19 -0.04 -28.93
C SER A 182 -23.96 -0.15 -28.01
N ILE A 183 -23.29 0.89 -27.48
CA ILE A 183 -22.06 0.70 -26.66
C ILE A 183 -22.28 -0.31 -25.52
N ARG A 184 -23.41 -0.16 -24.82
CA ARG A 184 -23.78 -1.10 -23.75
C ARG A 184 -24.01 -2.51 -24.31
N SER A 185 -24.75 -2.65 -25.41
CA SER A 185 -25.01 -3.96 -26.01
C SER A 185 -23.75 -4.60 -26.61
N ASP A 186 -22.84 -3.79 -27.14
CA ASP A 186 -21.61 -4.20 -27.80
C ASP A 186 -20.59 -4.67 -26.78
N ILE A 187 -20.43 -3.95 -25.66
CA ILE A 187 -19.64 -4.40 -24.51
C ILE A 187 -20.21 -5.73 -23.97
N ILE A 188 -21.53 -5.82 -23.79
CA ILE A 188 -22.18 -7.07 -23.36
C ILE A 188 -21.93 -8.20 -24.38
N ALA A 189 -22.06 -7.94 -25.68
CA ALA A 189 -21.85 -8.90 -26.74
C ALA A 189 -20.39 -9.38 -26.79
N PHE A 190 -19.43 -8.47 -26.66
CA PHE A 190 -18.00 -8.77 -26.57
C PHE A 190 -17.69 -9.69 -25.39
N HIS A 191 -18.18 -9.39 -24.19
CA HIS A 191 -17.99 -10.26 -23.03
C HIS A 191 -18.68 -11.61 -23.18
N LYS A 192 -19.86 -11.66 -23.80
CA LYS A 192 -20.53 -12.94 -24.16
C LYS A 192 -19.70 -13.75 -25.14
N GLN A 193 -19.09 -13.13 -26.15
CA GLN A 193 -18.24 -13.78 -27.13
C GLN A 193 -16.96 -14.35 -26.49
N ILE A 194 -16.31 -13.59 -25.60
CA ILE A 194 -15.17 -14.07 -24.81
C ILE A 194 -15.60 -15.30 -24.01
N HIS A 195 -16.70 -15.22 -23.25
CA HIS A 195 -17.20 -16.33 -22.46
C HIS A 195 -17.44 -17.61 -23.29
N GLN A 196 -18.08 -17.46 -24.45
CA GLN A 196 -18.32 -18.57 -25.38
C GLN A 196 -17.02 -19.17 -25.92
N SER A 197 -16.01 -18.34 -26.19
CA SER A 197 -14.71 -18.76 -26.73
C SER A 197 -13.86 -19.46 -25.68
N SER A 198 -13.90 -18.99 -24.43
CA SER A 198 -13.22 -19.61 -23.28
C SER A 198 -13.74 -21.02 -22.97
N SER A 199 -15.04 -21.26 -23.20
CA SER A 199 -15.65 -22.57 -22.94
C SER A 199 -15.08 -23.69 -23.82
N ARG A 200 -14.62 -23.37 -25.03
CA ARG A 200 -14.14 -24.34 -26.04
C ARG A 200 -12.72 -24.88 -25.79
N ASN A 201 -11.87 -24.19 -25.03
CA ASN A 201 -10.45 -24.54 -24.86
C ASN A 201 -10.12 -25.27 -23.55
N SER A 202 -11.11 -25.77 -22.81
CA SER A 202 -10.90 -26.33 -21.48
C SER A 202 -10.63 -27.85 -21.46
N SER A 203 -9.66 -28.35 -22.24
CA SER A 203 -9.24 -29.78 -22.25
C SER A 203 -8.40 -30.23 -21.03
N GLY A 204 -8.43 -29.48 -19.92
CA GLY A 204 -7.75 -29.85 -18.68
C GLY A 204 -8.65 -30.74 -17.82
N LYS A 205 -8.06 -31.57 -16.94
CA LYS A 205 -8.80 -32.41 -15.98
C LYS A 205 -9.93 -31.61 -15.34
N ARG A 206 -11.19 -32.02 -15.59
CA ARG A 206 -12.38 -31.42 -14.97
C ARG A 206 -12.26 -31.58 -13.46
N ARG A 207 -12.27 -30.46 -12.72
CA ARG A 207 -12.49 -30.48 -11.26
C ARG A 207 -13.90 -31.01 -10.98
N LYS A 208 -14.14 -31.64 -9.83
CA LYS A 208 -15.48 -32.10 -9.44
C LYS A 208 -16.47 -30.92 -9.53
N SER A 209 -17.69 -31.19 -9.99
CA SER A 209 -18.74 -30.18 -10.13
C SER A 209 -19.41 -29.81 -8.80
N ASN A 210 -19.10 -30.53 -7.72
CA ASN A 210 -19.61 -30.29 -6.36
C ASN A 210 -18.54 -30.71 -5.33
N PRO A 211 -17.39 -30.01 -5.25
CA PRO A 211 -16.28 -30.38 -4.36
C PRO A 211 -16.68 -30.36 -2.87
N LYS A 212 -16.13 -31.25 -2.04
CA LYS A 212 -16.35 -31.16 -0.58
C LYS A 212 -15.52 -30.02 -0.01
N ILE A 213 -16.17 -29.13 0.74
CA ILE A 213 -15.52 -27.97 1.39
C ILE A 213 -15.51 -28.19 2.91
N THR A 214 -14.34 -28.15 3.53
CA THR A 214 -14.22 -28.08 5.00
C THR A 214 -14.02 -26.64 5.42
N VAL A 215 -14.96 -26.10 6.20
CA VAL A 215 -14.85 -24.76 6.77
C VAL A 215 -14.03 -24.82 8.05
N CYS A 216 -12.87 -24.17 8.03
CA CYS A 216 -12.00 -24.01 9.18
C CYS A 216 -12.32 -22.71 9.90
N LEU A 217 -12.96 -22.82 11.06
CA LEU A 217 -13.41 -21.69 11.86
C LEU A 217 -12.57 -21.57 13.14
N THR A 218 -11.77 -20.51 13.27
CA THR A 218 -10.96 -20.28 14.47
C THR A 218 -11.71 -19.49 15.54
N HIS A 219 -11.52 -19.88 16.80
CA HIS A 219 -12.26 -19.36 17.94
C HIS A 219 -11.38 -19.06 19.15
N TYR A 220 -11.65 -17.93 19.83
CA TYR A 220 -11.09 -17.63 21.16
C TYR A 220 -12.00 -16.67 21.95
N ASP A 221 -12.48 -17.09 23.12
CA ASP A 221 -13.21 -16.32 24.14
C ASP A 221 -14.48 -15.57 23.65
N ARG A 222 -15.13 -16.03 22.58
CA ARG A 222 -16.31 -15.35 21.97
C ARG A 222 -17.53 -16.24 21.67
N PRO A 223 -17.96 -17.14 22.58
CA PRO A 223 -18.93 -18.20 22.28
C PRO A 223 -20.28 -17.70 21.73
N LYS A 224 -20.70 -16.49 22.11
CA LYS A 224 -21.94 -15.89 21.60
C LYS A 224 -21.81 -15.41 20.15
N SER A 225 -20.66 -14.89 19.75
CA SER A 225 -20.40 -14.48 18.36
C SER A 225 -20.32 -15.71 17.47
N LEU A 226 -19.57 -16.72 17.93
CA LEU A 226 -19.47 -18.02 17.27
C LEU A 226 -20.86 -18.62 16.98
N LEU A 227 -21.75 -18.64 17.97
CA LEU A 227 -23.11 -19.17 17.79
C LEU A 227 -23.87 -18.43 16.67
N LYS A 228 -23.73 -17.10 16.57
CA LYS A 228 -24.37 -16.32 15.51
C LYS A 228 -23.82 -16.69 14.15
N VAL A 229 -22.50 -16.73 14.01
CA VAL A 229 -21.81 -17.11 12.76
C VAL A 229 -22.25 -18.52 12.32
N LEU A 230 -22.22 -19.49 13.23
CA LEU A 230 -22.66 -20.87 12.95
C LEU A 230 -24.14 -20.96 12.52
N ASN A 231 -25.02 -20.09 13.03
CA ASN A 231 -26.41 -20.05 12.60
C ASN A 231 -26.58 -19.51 11.17
N GLU A 232 -25.71 -18.58 10.73
CA GLU A 232 -25.69 -18.12 9.34
C GLU A 232 -25.12 -19.17 8.39
N TRP A 233 -24.11 -19.93 8.82
CA TRP A 233 -23.55 -21.03 8.02
C TRP A 233 -24.59 -22.09 7.63
N LYS A 234 -25.59 -22.35 8.47
CA LYS A 234 -26.71 -23.27 8.15
C LYS A 234 -27.52 -22.84 6.92
N LYS A 235 -27.50 -21.55 6.59
CA LYS A 235 -28.27 -20.95 5.50
C LYS A 235 -27.55 -20.99 4.16
N GLN A 236 -26.30 -21.50 4.10
CA GLN A 236 -25.56 -21.65 2.84
C GLN A 236 -26.36 -22.48 1.82
N ALA A 237 -26.43 -21.99 0.59
CA ALA A 237 -27.04 -22.68 -0.53
C ALA A 237 -26.22 -23.91 -0.94
N TYR A 238 -24.90 -23.80 -0.85
CA TYR A 238 -23.97 -24.92 -1.04
C TYR A 238 -24.12 -25.93 0.10
N LYS A 239 -24.30 -27.22 -0.20
CA LYS A 239 -24.60 -28.25 0.82
C LYS A 239 -23.48 -29.26 1.07
N ASN A 240 -22.51 -29.37 0.17
CA ASN A 240 -21.42 -30.32 0.31
C ASN A 240 -20.27 -29.74 1.14
N PHE A 241 -20.56 -29.41 2.40
CA PHE A 241 -19.56 -28.85 3.31
C PHE A 241 -19.74 -29.33 4.76
N ASP A 242 -18.65 -29.31 5.51
CA ASP A 242 -18.63 -29.49 6.97
C ASP A 242 -17.92 -28.30 7.62
N ILE A 243 -18.01 -28.20 8.95
CA ILE A 243 -17.34 -27.17 9.74
C ILE A 243 -16.52 -27.83 10.84
N ILE A 244 -15.29 -27.35 11.00
CA ILE A 244 -14.41 -27.65 12.12
C ILE A 244 -14.12 -26.34 12.83
N VAL A 245 -14.60 -26.24 14.06
CA VAL A 245 -14.28 -25.13 14.96
C VAL A 245 -13.03 -25.48 15.75
N VAL A 246 -12.02 -24.62 15.74
CA VAL A 246 -10.80 -24.78 16.53
C VAL A 246 -10.74 -23.71 17.61
N ASP A 247 -10.84 -24.14 18.86
CA ASP A 247 -10.75 -23.31 20.07
C ASP A 247 -9.30 -23.22 20.55
N ASP A 248 -8.70 -22.03 20.44
CA ASP A 248 -7.30 -21.74 20.78
C ASP A 248 -7.10 -21.45 22.28
N GLU A 249 -7.50 -22.41 23.12
CA GLU A 249 -7.44 -22.36 24.58
C GLU A 249 -8.28 -21.24 25.21
N SER A 250 -9.58 -21.19 24.89
CA SER A 250 -10.50 -20.24 25.54
C SER A 250 -10.49 -20.38 27.08
N PRO A 251 -10.68 -19.29 27.83
CA PRO A 251 -10.81 -19.35 29.29
C PRO A 251 -11.98 -20.25 29.73
N GLU A 252 -11.89 -20.82 30.93
CA GLU A 252 -12.89 -21.77 31.48
C GLU A 252 -14.34 -21.25 31.36
N LYS A 253 -14.56 -19.97 31.65
CA LYS A 253 -15.88 -19.33 31.53
C LYS A 253 -16.43 -19.33 30.10
N ALA A 254 -15.56 -19.21 29.09
CA ALA A 254 -15.94 -19.30 27.69
C ALA A 254 -16.15 -20.76 27.28
N GLN A 255 -15.32 -21.69 27.76
CA GLN A 255 -15.51 -23.13 27.50
C GLN A 255 -16.88 -23.63 28.02
N ASN A 256 -17.27 -23.26 29.23
CA ASN A 256 -18.60 -23.61 29.77
C ASN A 256 -19.75 -23.13 28.87
N LYS A 257 -19.60 -21.93 28.28
CA LYS A 257 -20.57 -21.39 27.32
C LYS A 257 -20.50 -22.05 25.95
N LEU A 258 -19.33 -22.51 25.50
CA LEU A 258 -19.22 -23.32 24.28
C LEU A 258 -20.00 -24.62 24.45
N ASP A 259 -19.83 -25.29 25.59
CA ASP A 259 -20.53 -26.53 25.90
C ASP A 259 -22.05 -26.32 26.00
N GLU A 260 -22.49 -25.22 26.62
CA GLU A 260 -23.92 -24.88 26.75
C GLU A 260 -24.56 -24.46 25.41
N LEU A 261 -23.93 -23.55 24.67
CA LEU A 261 -24.57 -22.83 23.56
C LEU A 261 -24.19 -23.36 22.18
N VAL A 262 -22.93 -23.78 22.01
CA VAL A 262 -22.34 -24.08 20.70
C VAL A 262 -22.33 -25.58 20.42
N MET A 263 -21.96 -26.42 21.38
CA MET A 263 -21.91 -27.88 21.21
C MET A 263 -23.23 -28.50 20.72
N PRO A 264 -24.43 -28.07 21.17
CA PRO A 264 -25.69 -28.57 20.61
C PRO A 264 -25.84 -28.30 19.10
N VAL A 265 -25.33 -27.16 18.63
CA VAL A 265 -25.33 -26.81 17.20
C VAL A 265 -24.30 -27.65 16.45
N ILE A 266 -23.10 -27.81 16.99
CA ILE A 266 -22.02 -28.61 16.40
C ILE A 266 -22.50 -30.05 16.17
N LEU A 267 -22.99 -30.71 17.23
CA LEU A 267 -23.45 -32.11 17.19
C LEU A 267 -24.63 -32.31 16.24
N LYS A 268 -25.62 -31.41 16.26
CA LYS A 268 -26.82 -31.52 15.41
C LYS A 268 -26.50 -31.49 13.91
N ASN A 269 -25.43 -30.81 13.51
CA ASN A 269 -25.05 -30.65 12.10
C ASN A 269 -23.90 -31.57 11.69
N GLY A 270 -23.43 -32.46 12.58
CA GLY A 270 -22.28 -33.33 12.31
C GLY A 270 -20.96 -32.57 12.15
N TRP A 271 -20.88 -31.37 12.73
CA TRP A 271 -19.66 -30.56 12.74
C TRP A 271 -18.73 -30.99 13.87
N LYS A 272 -17.49 -30.50 13.85
CA LYS A 272 -16.47 -30.82 14.87
C LYS A 272 -16.11 -29.57 15.66
N LEU A 273 -15.82 -29.73 16.94
CA LEU A 273 -15.19 -28.71 17.78
C LEU A 273 -13.93 -29.33 18.40
N LEU A 274 -12.79 -28.72 18.13
CA LEU A 274 -11.48 -29.14 18.60
C LEU A 274 -10.93 -28.09 19.56
N LYS A 275 -10.41 -28.53 20.70
CA LYS A 275 -9.68 -27.67 21.64
C LYS A 275 -8.19 -27.90 21.43
N MET A 276 -7.42 -26.82 21.40
CA MET A 276 -5.96 -26.88 21.36
C MET A 276 -5.35 -26.00 22.46
N LYS A 277 -4.05 -26.16 22.69
CA LYS A 277 -3.27 -25.25 23.54
C LYS A 277 -3.02 -23.95 22.78
N HIS A 278 -2.97 -22.82 23.49
CA HIS A 278 -2.79 -21.51 22.88
C HIS A 278 -1.54 -21.50 22.00
N SER A 279 -1.73 -21.35 20.69
CA SER A 279 -0.66 -21.32 19.68
C SER A 279 -0.96 -20.34 18.54
N TYR A 280 -1.91 -19.41 18.77
CA TYR A 280 -2.32 -18.38 17.84
C TYR A 280 -3.00 -18.91 16.57
N VAL A 281 -3.53 -17.96 15.80
CA VAL A 281 -4.49 -18.23 14.73
C VAL A 281 -3.91 -19.04 13.56
N GLY A 282 -2.62 -18.88 13.25
CA GLY A 282 -1.94 -19.66 12.21
C GLY A 282 -1.93 -21.16 12.54
N ALA A 283 -1.52 -21.51 13.76
CA ALA A 283 -1.52 -22.89 14.24
C ALA A 283 -2.94 -23.46 14.32
N ALA A 284 -3.92 -22.67 14.75
CA ALA A 284 -5.32 -23.10 14.78
C ALA A 284 -5.87 -23.46 13.38
N ARG A 285 -5.50 -22.70 12.33
CA ARG A 285 -5.86 -23.02 10.94
C ARG A 285 -5.16 -24.28 10.44
N ASN A 286 -3.87 -24.44 10.75
CA ASN A 286 -3.13 -25.66 10.41
C ASN A 286 -3.74 -26.89 11.09
N LYS A 287 -4.11 -26.76 12.36
CA LYS A 287 -4.71 -27.84 13.13
C LYS A 287 -6.07 -28.27 12.59
N CYS A 288 -6.88 -27.33 12.08
CA CYS A 288 -8.12 -27.67 11.38
C CYS A 288 -7.87 -28.59 10.18
N VAL A 289 -6.88 -28.24 9.35
CA VAL A 289 -6.53 -29.01 8.15
C VAL A 289 -6.03 -30.41 8.50
N GLU A 290 -5.26 -30.55 9.57
CA GLU A 290 -4.74 -31.84 10.05
C GLU A 290 -5.86 -32.85 10.39
N VAL A 291 -6.99 -32.36 10.93
CA VAL A 291 -8.10 -33.21 11.40
C VAL A 291 -9.30 -33.27 10.43
N ALA A 292 -9.16 -32.65 9.26
CA ALA A 292 -10.17 -32.67 8.23
C ALA A 292 -10.32 -34.07 7.61
N ASP A 293 -11.49 -34.32 7.02
CA ASP A 293 -11.74 -35.62 6.39
C ASP A 293 -10.89 -35.80 5.12
N GLU A 294 -10.51 -37.03 4.81
CA GLU A 294 -9.66 -37.34 3.64
C GLU A 294 -10.34 -37.01 2.30
N ASP A 295 -11.67 -36.91 2.26
CA ASP A 295 -12.45 -36.60 1.06
C ASP A 295 -12.65 -35.09 0.82
N THR A 296 -12.07 -34.23 1.66
CA THR A 296 -12.07 -32.78 1.49
C THR A 296 -11.34 -32.38 0.20
N ASP A 297 -11.98 -31.57 -0.65
CA ASP A 297 -11.38 -31.04 -1.88
C ASP A 297 -10.83 -29.61 -1.68
N PHE A 298 -11.48 -28.81 -0.82
CA PHE A 298 -11.09 -27.45 -0.48
C PHE A 298 -11.28 -27.13 1.01
N PHE A 299 -10.43 -26.26 1.54
CA PHE A 299 -10.60 -25.61 2.83
C PHE A 299 -11.14 -24.19 2.66
N PHE A 300 -12.09 -23.78 3.48
CA PHE A 300 -12.52 -22.39 3.58
C PHE A 300 -12.18 -21.85 4.97
N PHE A 301 -11.29 -20.85 5.06
CA PHE A 301 -10.88 -20.28 6.34
C PHE A 301 -11.78 -19.10 6.72
N THR A 302 -12.16 -19.01 8.00
CA THR A 302 -12.99 -17.93 8.54
C THR A 302 -12.78 -17.79 10.04
N ASP A 303 -13.13 -16.63 10.59
CA ASP A 303 -13.06 -16.37 12.02
C ASP A 303 -14.48 -16.39 12.66
N ASP A 304 -14.56 -16.40 13.99
CA ASP A 304 -15.83 -16.53 14.77
C ASP A 304 -16.71 -15.26 14.83
N ASP A 305 -16.30 -14.21 14.12
CA ASP A 305 -16.93 -12.90 14.05
C ASP A 305 -17.20 -12.42 12.61
N ASP A 306 -16.82 -13.21 11.62
CA ASP A 306 -17.05 -12.90 10.21
C ASP A 306 -18.27 -13.63 9.66
N PHE A 307 -18.96 -12.97 8.73
CA PHE A 307 -20.13 -13.54 8.06
C PHE A 307 -19.90 -13.72 6.57
N VAL A 308 -20.61 -14.68 6.01
CA VAL A 308 -20.65 -14.96 4.57
C VAL A 308 -22.10 -14.95 4.09
N SER A 309 -22.34 -14.47 2.87
CA SER A 309 -23.70 -14.53 2.31
C SER A 309 -24.08 -15.97 1.94
N ASN A 310 -25.38 -16.24 1.84
CA ASN A 310 -25.90 -17.59 1.57
C ASN A 310 -25.34 -18.24 0.30
N ASN A 311 -24.82 -17.46 -0.66
CA ASN A 311 -24.29 -17.96 -1.93
C ASN A 311 -22.75 -17.91 -2.00
N ALA A 312 -22.07 -17.59 -0.90
CA ALA A 312 -20.62 -17.40 -0.88
C ALA A 312 -19.86 -18.67 -1.29
N LEU A 313 -20.12 -19.81 -0.64
CA LEU A 313 -19.42 -21.06 -0.97
C LEU A 313 -19.65 -21.50 -2.42
N GLN A 314 -20.89 -21.39 -2.91
CA GLN A 314 -21.22 -21.72 -4.30
C GLN A 314 -20.44 -20.84 -5.27
N SER A 315 -20.43 -19.52 -5.05
CA SER A 315 -19.75 -18.56 -5.92
C SER A 315 -18.23 -18.79 -5.95
N LEU A 316 -17.63 -19.03 -4.78
CA LEU A 316 -16.19 -19.29 -4.66
C LEU A 316 -15.82 -20.63 -5.31
N ALA A 317 -16.63 -21.68 -5.12
CA ALA A 317 -16.42 -22.98 -5.73
C ALA A 317 -16.55 -22.92 -7.26
N ASP A 318 -17.53 -22.17 -7.78
CA ASP A 318 -17.73 -21.97 -9.21
C ASP A 318 -16.53 -21.25 -9.82
N VAL A 319 -16.02 -20.20 -9.18
CA VAL A 319 -14.81 -19.50 -9.64
C VAL A 319 -13.59 -20.43 -9.58
N ALA A 320 -13.40 -21.17 -8.49
CA ALA A 320 -12.33 -22.16 -8.38
C ALA A 320 -12.39 -23.20 -9.50
N HIS A 321 -13.60 -23.64 -9.88
CA HIS A 321 -13.79 -24.58 -10.97
C HIS A 321 -13.47 -23.95 -12.34
N HIS A 322 -14.12 -22.83 -12.69
CA HIS A 322 -14.03 -22.22 -14.02
C HIS A 322 -12.65 -21.62 -14.31
N ALA A 323 -12.04 -20.95 -13.33
CA ALA A 323 -10.70 -20.36 -13.47
C ALA A 323 -9.57 -21.37 -13.19
N ARG A 324 -9.91 -22.58 -12.72
CA ARG A 324 -8.95 -23.57 -12.21
C ARG A 324 -8.05 -22.97 -11.11
N ALA A 325 -8.63 -22.14 -10.25
CA ALA A 325 -7.90 -21.40 -9.22
C ALA A 325 -7.45 -22.31 -8.07
N ASP A 326 -6.22 -22.17 -7.61
CA ASP A 326 -5.72 -22.90 -6.45
C ASP A 326 -6.22 -22.28 -5.14
N ILE A 327 -6.40 -20.95 -5.14
CA ILE A 327 -6.97 -20.16 -4.05
C ILE A 327 -7.97 -19.15 -4.64
N VAL A 328 -9.11 -18.97 -3.96
CA VAL A 328 -10.11 -17.96 -4.30
C VAL A 328 -10.45 -17.11 -3.08
N SER A 329 -10.40 -15.80 -3.23
CA SER A 329 -10.90 -14.82 -2.25
C SER A 329 -11.97 -13.94 -2.90
N ALA A 330 -12.49 -12.95 -2.17
CA ALA A 330 -13.37 -11.95 -2.74
C ALA A 330 -13.14 -10.58 -2.10
N PHE A 331 -13.74 -9.56 -2.70
CA PHE A 331 -13.96 -8.29 -2.00
C PHE A 331 -14.80 -8.54 -0.75
N TYR A 332 -14.67 -7.68 0.25
CA TYR A 332 -15.50 -7.78 1.45
C TYR A 332 -15.98 -6.42 1.92
N HIS A 333 -17.10 -6.47 2.64
CA HIS A 333 -17.62 -5.34 3.38
C HIS A 333 -17.00 -5.27 4.77
N LEU A 334 -16.53 -4.10 5.17
CA LEU A 334 -16.22 -3.79 6.57
C LEU A 334 -17.44 -3.14 7.22
N PHE A 335 -17.88 -3.69 8.35
CA PHE A 335 -19.10 -3.24 9.01
C PHE A 335 -18.98 -3.25 10.54
N ARG A 336 -19.70 -2.34 11.21
CA ARG A 336 -19.88 -2.31 12.67
C ARG A 336 -21.30 -2.73 13.02
N ALA A 337 -21.59 -4.02 12.97
CA ALA A 337 -22.90 -4.56 13.33
C ALA A 337 -22.78 -5.88 14.07
N SER A 338 -23.87 -6.30 14.74
CA SER A 338 -23.88 -7.50 15.57
C SER A 338 -24.45 -8.74 14.87
N THR A 339 -24.97 -8.58 13.65
CA THR A 339 -25.59 -9.62 12.81
C THR A 339 -25.36 -9.34 11.32
N LEU A 340 -25.48 -10.37 10.48
CA LEU A 340 -25.42 -10.26 9.02
C LEU A 340 -26.58 -9.41 8.46
N GLU A 341 -27.79 -9.55 9.00
CA GLU A 341 -28.96 -8.78 8.56
C GLU A 341 -28.75 -7.27 8.74
N GLU A 342 -28.19 -6.85 9.88
CA GLU A 342 -27.82 -5.45 10.10
C GLU A 342 -26.70 -5.00 9.16
N ALA A 343 -25.72 -5.87 8.89
CA ALA A 343 -24.61 -5.57 7.98
C ALA A 343 -25.11 -5.30 6.55
N VAL A 344 -26.03 -6.12 6.05
CA VAL A 344 -26.67 -5.96 4.73
C VAL A 344 -27.57 -4.73 4.70
N ALA A 345 -28.37 -4.50 5.75
CA ALA A 345 -29.34 -3.40 5.78
C ALA A 345 -28.69 -2.01 5.88
N LYS A 346 -27.58 -1.88 6.62
CA LYS A 346 -26.99 -0.56 6.93
C LYS A 346 -26.16 0.06 5.80
N LYS A 347 -25.99 -0.59 4.64
CA LYS A 347 -25.08 -0.15 3.57
C LYS A 347 -23.70 0.23 4.13
N THR A 348 -22.97 -0.78 4.63
CA THR A 348 -21.51 -0.93 4.60
C THR A 348 -20.66 0.34 4.77
N GLU A 349 -19.92 0.47 5.88
CA GLU A 349 -19.04 1.63 6.14
C GLU A 349 -17.99 1.79 5.03
N SER A 350 -17.43 0.67 4.56
CA SER A 350 -16.44 0.66 3.48
C SER A 350 -16.37 -0.71 2.81
N VAL A 351 -15.98 -0.72 1.54
CA VAL A 351 -15.69 -1.93 0.75
C VAL A 351 -14.18 -2.04 0.58
N TRP A 352 -13.62 -3.19 0.90
CA TRP A 352 -12.23 -3.48 0.60
C TRP A 352 -12.12 -4.25 -0.72
N MET A 353 -11.29 -3.75 -1.62
CA MET A 353 -11.11 -4.28 -2.97
C MET A 353 -9.69 -4.76 -3.17
N PHE A 354 -9.55 -5.81 -3.98
CA PHE A 354 -8.32 -6.54 -4.21
C PHE A 354 -8.04 -6.63 -5.71
N SER A 355 -6.79 -6.47 -6.13
CA SER A 355 -6.46 -6.45 -7.56
C SER A 355 -6.16 -7.83 -8.15
N GLY A 356 -5.96 -8.87 -7.33
CA GLY A 356 -5.76 -10.24 -7.80
C GLY A 356 -4.42 -10.87 -7.42
N GLY A 357 -4.20 -12.09 -7.91
CA GLY A 357 -3.00 -12.93 -7.72
C GLY A 357 -1.70 -12.42 -8.34
N SER A 358 -1.37 -11.12 -8.22
CA SER A 358 -0.13 -10.54 -8.73
C SER A 358 0.96 -10.51 -7.65
N PRO A 359 2.00 -11.35 -7.73
CA PRO A 359 3.10 -11.33 -6.76
C PRO A 359 3.85 -9.98 -6.72
N ALA A 360 3.98 -9.29 -7.86
CA ALA A 360 4.60 -7.97 -7.90
C ALA A 360 3.78 -6.95 -7.10
N MET A 361 2.46 -6.91 -7.28
CA MET A 361 1.59 -6.07 -6.43
C MET A 361 1.65 -6.52 -4.97
N GLY A 362 1.75 -7.83 -4.73
CA GLY A 362 1.92 -8.45 -3.42
C GLY A 362 3.15 -8.01 -2.65
N THR A 363 4.18 -7.49 -3.32
CA THR A 363 5.34 -6.85 -2.64
C THR A 363 5.09 -5.39 -2.24
N LEU A 364 4.11 -4.73 -2.86
CA LEU A 364 3.78 -3.33 -2.62
C LEU A 364 2.65 -3.14 -1.62
N SER A 365 1.64 -4.01 -1.65
CA SER A 365 0.49 -4.05 -0.75
C SER A 365 -0.13 -5.45 -0.80
N ASN A 366 -1.21 -5.72 -0.05
CA ASN A 366 -1.93 -6.99 -0.18
C ASN A 366 -3.00 -6.89 -1.29
N PRO A 367 -2.75 -7.44 -2.50
CA PRO A 367 -3.74 -7.45 -3.59
C PRO A 367 -4.64 -8.68 -3.57
N PHE A 368 -4.45 -9.61 -2.63
CA PHE A 368 -4.95 -10.98 -2.75
C PHE A 368 -6.29 -11.20 -2.07
N GLY A 369 -6.50 -10.62 -0.89
CA GLY A 369 -7.65 -10.92 -0.05
C GLY A 369 -7.30 -10.87 1.44
N GLY A 370 -8.29 -11.05 2.29
CA GLY A 370 -8.08 -11.34 3.71
C GLY A 370 -8.11 -12.84 4.00
N THR A 371 -8.24 -13.18 5.29
CA THR A 371 -8.39 -14.55 5.81
C THR A 371 -9.52 -15.36 5.15
N LEU A 372 -10.64 -14.72 4.78
CA LEU A 372 -11.78 -15.41 4.18
C LEU A 372 -11.45 -15.87 2.77
N MET A 373 -10.96 -17.12 2.67
CA MET A 373 -10.39 -17.67 1.45
C MET A 373 -10.70 -19.15 1.29
N LEU A 374 -10.95 -19.56 0.04
CA LEU A 374 -11.11 -20.96 -0.37
C LEU A 374 -9.79 -21.46 -0.95
N VAL A 375 -9.21 -22.51 -0.38
CA VAL A 375 -7.89 -23.05 -0.75
C VAL A 375 -8.03 -24.54 -1.10
N SER A 376 -7.53 -24.96 -2.26
CA SER A 376 -7.51 -26.39 -2.59
C SER A 376 -6.54 -27.16 -1.68
N VAL A 377 -6.87 -28.41 -1.34
CA VAL A 377 -5.97 -29.27 -0.54
C VAL A 377 -4.57 -29.33 -1.13
N THR A 378 -4.47 -29.47 -2.45
CA THR A 378 -3.20 -29.51 -3.17
C THR A 378 -2.39 -28.22 -3.06
N ALA A 379 -3.06 -27.07 -3.01
CA ALA A 379 -2.40 -25.78 -2.82
C ALA A 379 -1.87 -25.66 -1.40
N PHE A 380 -2.68 -26.00 -0.40
CA PHE A 380 -2.29 -25.95 1.00
C PHE A 380 -1.07 -26.83 1.29
N GLN A 381 -1.07 -28.07 0.79
CA GLN A 381 0.07 -29.00 0.88
C GLN A 381 1.33 -28.45 0.23
N LYS A 382 1.21 -27.83 -0.96
CA LYS A 382 2.35 -27.21 -1.64
C LYS A 382 2.89 -26.01 -0.90
N ILE A 383 2.04 -25.23 -0.23
CA ILE A 383 2.45 -24.03 0.51
C ILE A 383 3.12 -24.42 1.83
N GLY A 384 2.64 -25.47 2.49
CA GLY A 384 3.12 -25.93 3.81
C GLY A 384 2.37 -25.29 4.97
N GLY A 385 1.10 -24.94 4.78
CA GLY A 385 0.26 -24.34 5.83
C GLY A 385 0.54 -22.87 6.14
N PHE A 386 -0.16 -22.30 7.12
CA PHE A 386 0.07 -20.95 7.63
C PHE A 386 1.33 -20.89 8.48
N SER A 387 2.03 -19.75 8.46
CA SER A 387 3.10 -19.50 9.42
C SER A 387 2.53 -19.33 10.83
N GLU A 388 3.22 -19.85 11.84
CA GLU A 388 2.74 -19.91 13.23
C GLU A 388 3.35 -18.81 14.11
N PHE A 389 3.97 -17.79 13.51
CA PHE A 389 4.49 -16.64 14.25
C PHE A 389 3.37 -15.97 15.04
N ASP A 390 3.55 -15.93 16.35
CA ASP A 390 2.68 -15.19 17.24
C ASP A 390 2.81 -13.68 17.03
N THR A 391 1.81 -12.93 17.49
CA THR A 391 1.83 -11.46 17.70
C THR A 391 2.12 -10.52 16.51
N VAL A 392 2.54 -11.01 15.33
CA VAL A 392 2.92 -10.19 14.17
C VAL A 392 1.74 -9.85 13.25
N GLY A 393 0.73 -10.72 13.15
CA GLY A 393 -0.34 -10.63 12.15
C GLY A 393 0.14 -10.86 10.71
N CYS A 394 -0.74 -10.67 9.73
CA CYS A 394 -0.47 -10.77 8.28
C CYS A 394 -0.01 -12.15 7.78
N GLU A 395 -0.40 -13.20 8.49
CA GLU A 395 -0.22 -14.60 8.10
C GLU A 395 -0.96 -14.95 6.80
N ASP A 396 -2.09 -14.30 6.54
CA ASP A 396 -2.88 -14.45 5.33
C ASP A 396 -2.14 -13.91 4.10
N TRP A 397 -1.61 -12.69 4.19
CA TRP A 397 -0.82 -12.09 3.12
C TRP A 397 0.47 -12.89 2.85
N GLU A 398 1.18 -13.30 3.90
CA GLU A 398 2.35 -14.17 3.79
C GLU A 398 2.01 -15.50 3.08
N PHE A 399 0.87 -16.11 3.43
CA PHE A 399 0.37 -17.33 2.78
C PHE A 399 0.12 -17.13 1.28
N TYR A 400 -0.54 -16.04 0.88
CA TYR A 400 -0.73 -15.70 -0.54
C TYR A 400 0.59 -15.42 -1.28
N MET A 401 1.56 -14.79 -0.61
CA MET A 401 2.87 -14.53 -1.19
C MET A 401 3.63 -15.84 -1.44
N ARG A 402 3.61 -16.80 -0.51
CA ARG A 402 4.13 -18.16 -0.77
C ARG A 402 3.39 -18.83 -1.91
N ALA A 403 2.07 -18.72 -1.97
CA ALA A 403 1.27 -19.34 -3.01
C ALA A 403 1.66 -18.84 -4.41
N THR A 404 1.68 -17.51 -4.59
CA THR A 404 2.02 -16.89 -5.87
C THR A 404 3.50 -17.07 -6.23
N ALA A 405 4.42 -17.08 -5.26
CA ALA A 405 5.83 -17.41 -5.48
C ALA A 405 6.04 -18.88 -5.92
N LYS A 406 5.11 -19.78 -5.60
CA LYS A 406 5.08 -21.17 -6.10
C LYS A 406 4.29 -21.33 -7.41
N GLY A 407 3.84 -20.23 -8.02
CA GLY A 407 3.10 -20.23 -9.27
C GLY A 407 1.66 -20.76 -9.16
N LEU A 408 1.09 -20.77 -7.94
CA LEU A 408 -0.31 -21.13 -7.72
C LEU A 408 -1.24 -20.02 -8.20
N ARG A 409 -2.39 -20.41 -8.74
CA ARG A 409 -3.39 -19.46 -9.27
C ARG A 409 -4.25 -18.92 -8.16
N VAL A 410 -4.15 -17.62 -7.90
CA VAL A 410 -4.97 -16.91 -6.92
C VAL A 410 -5.96 -16.03 -7.67
N GLU A 411 -7.25 -16.28 -7.45
CA GLU A 411 -8.35 -15.51 -8.06
C GLU A 411 -9.10 -14.71 -7.01
N VAL A 412 -9.60 -13.55 -7.42
CA VAL A 412 -10.38 -12.66 -6.56
C VAL A 412 -11.74 -12.43 -7.21
N VAL A 413 -12.82 -12.72 -6.49
CA VAL A 413 -14.18 -12.43 -6.95
C VAL A 413 -14.49 -10.96 -6.70
N PRO A 414 -14.77 -10.13 -7.74
CA PRO A 414 -15.05 -8.71 -7.59
C PRO A 414 -16.50 -8.46 -7.15
N ASN A 415 -16.95 -9.18 -6.12
CA ASN A 415 -18.28 -9.05 -5.54
C ASN A 415 -18.15 -8.96 -4.01
N PRO A 416 -18.35 -7.77 -3.42
CA PRO A 416 -18.25 -7.60 -1.98
C PRO A 416 -19.41 -8.22 -1.21
N ASP A 417 -20.53 -8.55 -1.86
CA ASP A 417 -21.72 -9.15 -1.22
C ASP A 417 -21.56 -10.64 -0.89
N LEU A 418 -20.33 -11.16 -0.98
CA LEU A 418 -19.99 -12.53 -0.59
C LEU A 418 -19.48 -12.61 0.84
N LEU A 419 -18.67 -11.65 1.27
CA LEU A 419 -17.89 -11.70 2.50
C LEU A 419 -18.09 -10.43 3.33
N TYR A 420 -18.26 -10.58 4.64
CA TYR A 420 -18.53 -9.49 5.57
C TYR A 420 -17.62 -9.64 6.78
N ILE A 421 -16.70 -8.69 6.96
CA ILE A 421 -15.73 -8.69 8.06
C ILE A 421 -16.14 -7.66 9.12
N GLN A 422 -16.21 -8.11 10.38
CA GLN A 422 -16.63 -7.24 11.47
C GLN A 422 -15.49 -6.29 11.86
N LYS A 423 -15.71 -4.99 11.68
CA LYS A 423 -14.78 -3.95 12.13
C LYS A 423 -14.93 -3.70 13.62
N LYS A 424 -13.86 -3.88 14.38
CA LYS A 424 -13.81 -3.65 15.83
C LYS A 424 -12.95 -2.43 16.15
N GLU A 425 -13.18 -1.82 17.31
CA GLU A 425 -12.32 -0.73 17.81
C GLU A 425 -10.92 -1.23 18.16
N VAL A 426 -10.84 -2.45 18.72
CA VAL A 426 -9.59 -3.15 19.01
C VAL A 426 -9.63 -4.50 18.31
N SER A 427 -8.68 -4.70 17.41
CA SER A 427 -8.45 -5.93 16.66
C SER A 427 -6.98 -6.04 16.28
N MET A 428 -6.54 -7.24 15.88
CA MET A 428 -5.16 -7.46 15.45
C MET A 428 -4.75 -6.48 14.33
N SER A 429 -5.64 -6.19 13.38
CA SER A 429 -5.36 -5.26 12.28
C SER A 429 -5.14 -3.80 12.73
N THR A 430 -5.64 -3.44 13.92
CA THR A 430 -5.47 -2.09 14.51
C THR A 430 -4.32 -2.01 15.51
N THR A 431 -3.83 -3.15 16.03
CA THR A 431 -2.81 -3.20 17.09
C THR A 431 -1.48 -3.82 16.65
N MET A 432 -1.43 -4.47 15.49
CA MET A 432 -0.21 -5.11 14.97
C MET A 432 0.85 -4.09 14.55
N ASP A 433 2.11 -4.49 14.64
CA ASP A 433 3.22 -3.73 14.06
C ASP A 433 3.21 -3.88 12.54
N LEU A 434 2.83 -2.81 11.84
CA LEU A 434 2.73 -2.78 10.39
C LEU A 434 4.07 -3.09 9.69
N LYS A 435 5.22 -2.79 10.31
CA LYS A 435 6.54 -3.10 9.75
C LYS A 435 6.81 -4.60 9.82
N LEU A 436 6.56 -5.22 10.97
CA LEU A 436 6.72 -6.67 11.13
C LEU A 436 5.72 -7.45 10.25
N CYS A 437 4.47 -7.00 10.18
CA CYS A 437 3.47 -7.55 9.25
C CYS A 437 3.97 -7.49 7.79
N SER A 438 4.48 -6.33 7.35
CA SER A 438 4.99 -6.14 5.99
C SER A 438 6.19 -7.05 5.72
N TYR A 439 7.10 -7.16 6.69
CA TYR A 439 8.25 -8.03 6.60
C TYR A 439 7.85 -9.51 6.50
N ARG A 440 6.95 -9.97 7.37
CA ARG A 440 6.40 -11.33 7.36
C ARG A 440 5.81 -11.65 5.99
N ALA A 441 4.94 -10.78 5.46
CA ALA A 441 4.33 -10.97 4.15
C ALA A 441 5.36 -11.08 3.01
N MET A 442 6.46 -10.35 3.09
CA MET A 442 7.49 -10.31 2.06
C MET A 442 8.56 -11.39 2.19
N SER A 443 8.73 -11.99 3.36
CA SER A 443 9.72 -13.04 3.64
C SER A 443 9.82 -14.11 2.54
N PRO A 444 8.71 -14.61 1.95
CA PRO A 444 8.76 -15.60 0.86
C PRO A 444 9.45 -15.13 -0.42
N VAL A 445 9.42 -13.83 -0.72
CA VAL A 445 10.08 -13.23 -1.90
C VAL A 445 11.50 -12.81 -1.56
N LEU A 446 11.70 -12.19 -0.39
CA LEU A 446 13.01 -11.73 0.08
C LEU A 446 14.02 -12.87 0.17
N SER A 447 13.58 -14.02 0.69
CA SER A 447 14.42 -15.22 0.80
C SER A 447 14.83 -15.83 -0.56
N ARG A 448 14.06 -15.56 -1.62
CA ARG A 448 14.26 -16.17 -2.93
C ARG A 448 15.03 -15.27 -3.89
N TYR A 449 14.95 -13.95 -3.71
CA TYR A 449 15.63 -12.96 -4.56
C TYR A 449 16.35 -11.90 -3.73
N PRO A 450 17.46 -12.27 -3.04
CA PRO A 450 18.25 -11.33 -2.23
C PRO A 450 18.64 -10.02 -2.96
N PRO A 451 18.98 -10.01 -4.27
CA PRO A 451 19.34 -8.76 -4.95
C PRO A 451 18.22 -7.72 -5.08
N LEU A 452 16.95 -8.14 -4.96
CA LEU A 452 15.79 -7.23 -5.00
C LEU A 452 15.23 -6.93 -3.61
N ALA A 453 15.77 -7.57 -2.57
CA ALA A 453 15.29 -7.43 -1.20
C ALA A 453 15.33 -5.97 -0.74
N ASP A 454 16.45 -5.29 -0.98
CA ASP A 454 16.64 -3.90 -0.61
C ASP A 454 15.65 -2.96 -1.32
N THR A 455 15.39 -3.21 -2.61
CA THR A 455 14.38 -2.46 -3.37
C THR A 455 12.98 -2.63 -2.79
N PHE A 456 12.59 -3.86 -2.43
CA PHE A 456 11.27 -4.09 -1.85
C PHE A 456 11.14 -3.53 -0.43
N LEU A 457 12.19 -3.64 0.38
CA LEU A 457 12.21 -3.05 1.72
C LEU A 457 12.14 -1.51 1.64
N MET A 458 12.85 -0.90 0.68
CA MET A 458 12.80 0.54 0.42
C MET A 458 11.41 1.00 -0.04
N LEU A 459 10.78 0.29 -0.97
CA LEU A 459 9.42 0.59 -1.45
C LEU A 459 8.37 0.58 -0.33
N ARG A 460 8.64 -0.13 0.77
CA ARG A 460 7.73 -0.23 1.93
C ARG A 460 8.10 0.69 3.08
N GLY A 461 9.09 1.57 2.91
CA GLY A 461 9.59 2.44 3.98
C GLY A 461 10.16 1.65 5.16
N LEU A 462 10.61 0.42 4.90
CA LEU A 462 11.34 -0.40 5.85
C LEU A 462 12.84 -0.05 5.84
N VAL A 463 13.31 0.59 4.75
CA VAL A 463 14.67 1.10 4.52
C VAL A 463 14.57 2.42 3.75
N ASP A 464 15.47 3.38 4.00
CA ASP A 464 15.37 4.74 3.43
C ASP A 464 16.35 5.02 2.25
N SER A 465 17.36 4.17 1.97
CA SER A 465 18.27 4.32 0.81
C SER A 465 19.05 3.03 0.42
N VAL A 466 19.49 2.94 -0.85
CA VAL A 466 20.44 1.92 -1.39
C VAL A 466 21.71 2.66 -1.87
N ALA A 467 22.91 2.23 -1.47
CA ALA A 467 24.15 2.97 -1.74
C ALA A 467 25.08 2.27 -2.75
N GLU A 468 25.69 3.06 -3.65
CA GLU A 468 26.79 2.63 -4.52
C GLU A 468 28.13 2.64 -3.73
N LYS A 469 28.91 1.55 -3.84
CA LYS A 469 30.26 1.44 -3.28
C LYS A 469 31.21 2.43 -3.95
N ASN A 470 31.84 3.32 -3.18
CA ASN A 470 33.11 3.95 -3.55
C ASN A 470 34.07 3.80 -2.36
N ASP A 471 35.21 3.17 -2.59
CA ASP A 471 36.30 2.88 -1.66
C ASP A 471 37.16 4.13 -1.31
N GLU A 472 36.58 5.23 -0.86
CA GLU A 472 37.39 6.43 -0.52
C GLU A 472 37.48 6.70 0.98
N GLU A 473 38.70 6.40 1.48
CA GLU A 473 39.46 7.04 2.58
C GLU A 473 38.66 7.73 3.70
N LEU A 474 38.62 7.05 4.85
CA LEU A 474 38.35 7.64 6.17
C LEU A 474 39.29 8.84 6.40
N GLN A 475 38.78 10.08 6.31
CA GLN A 475 39.51 11.28 6.70
C GLN A 475 39.10 11.76 8.10
N TRP A 476 40.11 11.94 8.95
CA TRP A 476 40.06 12.45 10.32
C TRP A 476 39.88 13.97 10.37
N SER A 477 38.91 14.49 11.14
CA SER A 477 39.10 15.78 11.82
C SER A 477 38.23 15.94 13.08
N SER A 478 38.84 16.56 14.08
CA SER A 478 38.50 16.62 15.52
C SER A 478 37.39 17.61 15.90
N ARG A 479 36.44 17.94 15.02
CA ARG A 479 35.31 18.82 15.37
C ARG A 479 34.02 18.42 14.65
N ARG A 480 32.99 18.15 15.46
CA ARG A 480 31.59 17.83 15.12
C ARG A 480 31.39 16.42 14.54
N TYR A 481 30.87 15.53 15.37
CA TYR A 481 30.14 14.35 14.90
C TYR A 481 28.90 14.16 15.78
N ILE A 482 27.74 14.48 15.20
CA ILE A 482 26.39 14.28 15.75
C ILE A 482 25.58 13.72 14.57
N GLY A 483 25.03 12.50 14.69
CA GLY A 483 24.16 11.85 13.70
C GLY A 483 23.57 10.52 14.21
N ARG A 484 22.25 10.29 13.95
CA ARG A 484 21.28 9.39 14.63
C ARG A 484 21.19 7.92 14.14
N GLN A 485 20.64 7.04 15.02
CA GLN A 485 19.68 5.97 14.69
C GLN A 485 18.68 5.72 15.86
N THR A 486 17.39 5.44 15.58
CA THR A 486 16.36 5.12 16.58
C THR A 486 16.29 3.62 16.92
N SER A 487 16.98 3.27 18.01
CA SER A 487 16.68 2.29 19.08
C SER A 487 15.95 0.97 18.76
N ASN A 488 16.72 -0.11 18.62
CA ASN A 488 16.22 -1.46 18.88
C ASN A 488 16.06 -1.77 20.38
N GLY A 489 16.51 -0.95 21.35
CA GLY A 489 16.47 -1.27 22.80
C GLY A 489 17.83 -1.49 23.49
N TRP A 490 18.91 -0.96 22.93
CA TRP A 490 20.25 -0.94 23.52
C TRP A 490 20.50 0.40 24.24
N GLU A 491 21.12 0.34 25.41
CA GLU A 491 21.58 1.46 26.24
C GLU A 491 23.08 1.28 26.51
N TYR A 492 23.83 2.36 26.72
CA TYR A 492 25.21 2.28 27.21
C TYR A 492 25.42 3.27 28.37
N GLY A 493 26.39 2.97 29.22
CA GLY A 493 26.72 3.80 30.37
C GLY A 493 28.08 3.46 30.94
N TYR A 494 28.54 4.29 31.86
CA TYR A 494 29.78 4.07 32.61
C TYR A 494 29.43 3.59 34.01
N CYS A 495 30.06 2.50 34.44
CA CYS A 495 29.88 1.94 35.78
C CYS A 495 31.22 1.93 36.51
N ALA A 496 31.24 2.50 37.72
CA ALA A 496 32.34 2.32 38.67
C ALA A 496 32.19 0.92 39.28
N HIS A 497 32.90 -0.07 38.72
CA HIS A 497 32.83 -1.46 39.17
C HIS A 497 34.21 -2.10 39.19
N ASP A 498 34.52 -2.79 40.30
CA ASP A 498 35.71 -3.62 40.41
C ASP A 498 35.47 -4.94 39.67
N LEU A 499 36.24 -5.18 38.62
CA LEU A 499 36.18 -6.40 37.81
C LEU A 499 36.30 -7.65 38.70
N GLY A 500 35.32 -8.55 38.58
CA GLY A 500 35.28 -9.83 39.32
C GLY A 500 34.38 -9.85 40.57
N LYS A 501 33.73 -8.73 40.92
CA LYS A 501 32.68 -8.69 41.96
C LYS A 501 31.27 -8.79 41.36
N LYS A 502 30.29 -9.21 42.16
CA LYS A 502 28.87 -9.27 41.78
C LYS A 502 28.35 -7.84 41.51
N VAL A 503 27.73 -7.62 40.36
CA VAL A 503 27.27 -6.28 39.92
C VAL A 503 25.95 -5.92 40.61
N THR A 504 25.87 -4.73 41.19
CA THR A 504 24.61 -4.11 41.62
C THR A 504 24.27 -2.95 40.70
N PHE A 505 23.17 -3.08 39.96
CA PHE A 505 22.71 -2.17 38.90
C PHE A 505 22.44 -0.72 39.33
N SER A 506 22.36 -0.45 40.64
CA SER A 506 22.06 0.87 41.20
C SER A 506 23.17 1.91 40.99
N ASN A 507 24.39 1.48 40.61
CA ASN A 507 25.57 2.34 40.55
C ASN A 507 25.99 2.71 39.11
N CYS A 508 25.15 2.39 38.11
CA CYS A 508 25.40 2.66 36.71
C CYS A 508 24.57 3.86 36.21
N HIS A 509 25.23 4.84 35.58
CA HIS A 509 24.55 5.98 34.96
C HIS A 509 24.39 5.73 33.45
N PHE A 510 23.14 5.48 33.03
CA PHE A 510 22.77 5.34 31.63
C PHE A 510 22.17 6.65 31.11
N GLN A 511 22.57 7.09 29.91
CA GLN A 511 22.00 8.29 29.26
C GLN A 511 21.31 7.91 27.94
N HIS A 512 20.21 8.60 27.60
CA HIS A 512 19.55 8.49 26.29
C HIS A 512 20.22 9.43 25.27
N LEU A 513 20.39 8.97 24.03
CA LEU A 513 21.05 9.72 22.96
C LEU A 513 20.17 10.87 22.42
N PRO A 514 20.71 12.09 22.19
CA PRO A 514 19.98 13.21 21.60
C PRO A 514 19.99 13.16 20.06
N ASP A 515 19.04 13.88 19.47
CA ASP A 515 18.32 13.42 18.29
C ASP A 515 18.37 14.54 17.22
N TYR A 516 19.19 14.54 16.13
CA TYR A 516 18.84 15.34 14.91
C TYR A 516 19.52 14.97 13.56
N ASN A 517 18.77 15.29 12.49
CA ASN A 517 18.96 15.20 11.03
C ASN A 517 20.34 15.62 10.47
N LYS A 518 20.95 14.76 9.63
CA LYS A 518 21.32 15.02 8.20
C LYS A 518 22.11 13.85 7.60
N ASP A 519 21.82 13.64 6.32
CA ASP A 519 22.31 12.70 5.30
C ASP A 519 23.69 12.03 5.50
N GLU A 520 23.71 10.69 5.42
CA GLU A 520 24.58 9.84 4.58
C GLU A 520 24.63 8.40 5.14
N ALA A 521 23.67 7.56 4.74
CA ALA A 521 23.66 6.12 5.03
C ALA A 521 24.16 5.34 3.79
N ARG A 522 25.24 4.56 3.93
CA ARG A 522 25.70 3.59 2.92
C ARG A 522 25.83 2.19 3.52
N TYR A 523 25.47 1.18 2.71
CA TYR A 523 25.38 -0.25 3.06
C TYR A 523 26.24 -1.10 2.12
N GLU A 524 26.90 -2.15 2.65
CA GLU A 524 27.50 -3.24 1.85
C GLU A 524 27.03 -4.62 2.33
N MET A 525 26.70 -5.50 1.38
CA MET A 525 26.53 -6.93 1.57
C MET A 525 27.60 -7.67 0.74
N ASN A 526 28.46 -8.46 1.39
CA ASN A 526 29.31 -9.42 0.67
C ASN A 526 28.75 -10.84 0.79
N SER A 527 28.64 -11.48 -0.37
CA SER A 527 28.23 -12.87 -0.59
C SER A 527 29.46 -13.76 -0.52
N LEU A 528 29.52 -14.71 0.42
CA LEU A 528 30.31 -15.93 0.28
C LEU A 528 29.89 -16.95 1.35
N THR A 529 29.34 -18.06 0.85
CA THR A 529 29.17 -19.40 1.46
C THR A 529 28.27 -19.55 2.70
N GLY A 530 27.16 -20.29 2.53
CA GLY A 530 26.50 -21.03 3.62
C GLY A 530 25.12 -20.50 4.00
N THR A 531 24.14 -21.37 3.91
CA THR A 531 22.74 -21.22 4.30
C THR A 531 22.54 -20.74 5.74
N SER A 532 21.87 -19.60 5.93
CA SER A 532 21.00 -19.31 7.09
C SER A 532 20.01 -18.19 6.74
N TRP A 533 18.74 -18.40 7.09
CA TRP A 533 17.60 -17.50 6.83
C TRP A 533 17.59 -16.32 7.81
N PRO A 534 16.92 -15.19 7.47
CA PRO A 534 17.20 -13.89 8.07
C PRO A 534 16.44 -13.69 9.38
N PHE A 535 17.11 -13.92 10.51
CA PHE A 535 17.00 -12.96 11.61
C PHE A 535 17.82 -11.73 11.22
N VAL A 536 17.35 -10.54 11.60
CA VAL A 536 18.06 -9.27 11.37
C VAL A 536 19.42 -9.32 12.07
N GLY A 537 20.43 -9.73 11.31
CA GLY A 537 21.84 -9.81 11.67
C GLY A 537 22.69 -9.62 10.43
N ARG A 538 22.37 -8.59 9.63
CA ARG A 538 23.23 -8.11 8.53
C ARG A 538 22.96 -6.64 8.22
N PHE A 539 22.91 -5.83 9.28
CA PHE A 539 23.18 -4.41 9.17
C PHE A 539 24.29 -4.11 10.14
N GLY A 540 25.50 -3.94 9.62
CA GLY A 540 26.65 -3.41 10.35
C GLY A 540 26.43 -1.96 10.77
N MET A 541 25.45 -1.73 11.65
CA MET A 541 25.47 -0.58 12.53
C MET A 541 26.04 -1.06 13.86
N HIS A 542 27.36 -1.04 13.87
CA HIS A 542 28.19 -1.36 15.01
C HIS A 542 28.13 -0.17 15.99
N PRO A 543 27.64 -0.34 17.23
CA PRO A 543 27.85 0.69 18.24
C PRO A 543 29.35 0.70 18.58
N SER A 544 30.13 1.57 17.93
CA SER A 544 31.50 1.84 18.37
C SER A 544 31.43 2.79 19.56
N VAL A 545 31.71 2.29 20.76
CA VAL A 545 31.94 3.16 21.92
C VAL A 545 33.42 3.51 21.92
N SER A 546 33.74 4.79 21.70
CA SER A 546 35.11 5.28 21.91
C SER A 546 35.40 5.30 23.41
N ILE A 547 36.46 4.62 23.82
CA ILE A 547 36.90 4.57 25.22
C ILE A 547 37.62 5.90 25.49
N LEU A 548 36.89 6.91 25.96
CA LEU A 548 37.48 8.19 26.36
C LEU A 548 37.67 8.25 27.88
N ASP A 549 38.93 8.15 28.28
CA ASP A 549 39.62 8.99 29.26
C ASP A 549 38.96 9.23 30.63
N ASP A 550 38.44 8.17 31.26
CA ASP A 550 38.13 8.19 32.70
C ASP A 550 38.68 6.88 33.33
N SER A 551 39.89 6.97 33.88
CA SER A 551 40.77 5.85 34.25
C SER A 551 40.25 4.86 35.29
N ASP A 552 39.03 5.07 35.80
CA ASP A 552 38.44 4.32 36.92
C ASP A 552 37.07 3.70 36.59
N LYS A 553 36.60 3.70 35.33
CA LYS A 553 35.24 3.23 34.98
C LYS A 553 35.21 2.24 33.82
N SER A 554 34.45 1.16 34.01
CA SER A 554 34.12 0.18 32.98
C SER A 554 32.99 0.67 32.08
N ILE A 555 33.11 0.46 30.77
CA ILE A 555 32.03 0.70 29.81
C ILE A 555 31.05 -0.45 29.89
N THR A 556 29.77 -0.11 29.98
CA THR A 556 28.69 -1.08 30.14
C THR A 556 27.66 -0.91 29.03
N VAL A 557 27.46 -1.97 28.24
CA VAL A 557 26.43 -2.04 27.20
C VAL A 557 25.28 -2.89 27.72
N LEU A 558 24.07 -2.34 27.73
CA LEU A 558 22.86 -2.95 28.26
C LEU A 558 21.82 -3.15 27.15
N ARG A 559 21.30 -4.37 27.05
CA ARG A 559 20.12 -4.68 26.24
C ARG A 559 18.95 -5.00 27.14
N ARG A 560 17.81 -4.30 27.00
CA ARG A 560 16.55 -4.67 27.68
C ARG A 560 15.57 -5.29 26.69
N PHE A 561 14.95 -6.39 27.07
CA PHE A 561 13.95 -7.08 26.26
C PHE A 561 12.54 -6.63 26.65
N LYS A 562 11.68 -6.39 25.65
CA LYS A 562 10.28 -5.96 25.84
C LYS A 562 9.27 -7.07 25.52
N SER A 563 9.73 -8.21 25.02
CA SER A 563 8.91 -9.33 24.58
C SER A 563 9.48 -10.65 25.13
N ASN A 564 8.62 -11.66 25.27
CA ASN A 564 9.07 -13.01 25.58
C ASN A 564 9.81 -13.59 24.36
N ILE A 565 10.97 -14.21 24.58
CA ILE A 565 11.71 -14.92 23.52
C ILE A 565 12.07 -16.31 24.06
N VAL A 566 11.72 -17.34 23.28
CA VAL A 566 12.10 -18.73 23.56
C VAL A 566 12.89 -19.23 22.35
N GLY A 567 14.14 -19.63 22.59
CA GLY A 567 15.02 -20.07 21.52
C GLY A 567 16.47 -20.22 21.97
N ASP A 568 17.34 -20.53 21.02
CA ASP A 568 18.78 -20.56 21.25
C ASP A 568 19.34 -19.14 21.13
N MET A 569 20.31 -18.81 21.99
CA MET A 569 20.98 -17.52 21.98
C MET A 569 22.47 -17.74 21.76
N LYS A 570 23.02 -17.09 20.73
CA LYS A 570 24.46 -17.00 20.50
C LYS A 570 24.88 -15.54 20.64
N LEU A 571 25.79 -15.28 21.57
CA LEU A 571 26.49 -14.02 21.64
C LEU A 571 27.88 -14.21 21.04
N LYS A 572 28.31 -13.29 20.19
CA LYS A 572 29.65 -13.23 19.64
C LYS A 572 30.26 -11.88 19.92
N LEU A 573 31.39 -11.87 20.62
CA LEU A 573 32.13 -10.66 20.95
C LEU A 573 33.40 -10.61 20.09
N SER A 574 33.55 -9.56 19.29
CA SER A 574 34.74 -9.34 18.45
C SER A 574 35.38 -8.01 18.82
N ILE A 575 36.70 -7.97 18.97
CA ILE A 575 37.40 -6.70 19.27
C ILE A 575 38.20 -6.29 18.04
N HIS A 576 37.95 -5.07 17.57
CA HIS A 576 38.60 -4.50 16.40
C HIS A 576 39.46 -3.31 16.80
N HIS A 577 40.52 -3.05 16.06
CA HIS A 577 41.34 -1.87 16.29
C HIS A 577 41.37 -1.05 15.01
N GLY A 578 41.11 0.25 15.14
CA GLY A 578 41.31 1.21 14.05
C GLY A 578 42.79 1.56 13.83
N MET A 579 43.68 1.19 14.76
CA MET A 579 45.12 1.47 14.71
C MET A 579 45.96 0.33 15.32
N PRO A 580 47.27 0.24 15.03
CA PRO A 580 48.16 -0.83 15.54
C PRO A 580 48.48 -0.77 17.05
N CYS A 581 47.93 0.19 17.81
CA CYS A 581 48.40 0.55 19.15
C CYS A 581 47.71 -0.14 20.34
N GLY A 582 46.49 -0.67 20.19
CA GLY A 582 45.72 -1.16 21.34
C GLY A 582 46.29 -2.42 21.99
N ASP A 583 46.14 -2.54 23.31
CA ASP A 583 46.60 -3.67 24.12
C ASP A 583 45.48 -4.64 24.52
N GLY A 584 44.24 -4.32 24.14
CA GLY A 584 43.06 -5.16 24.34
C GLY A 584 42.30 -4.81 25.61
N VAL A 585 41.21 -5.54 25.87
CA VAL A 585 40.30 -5.22 26.99
C VAL A 585 40.01 -6.44 27.85
N LEU A 586 39.57 -6.18 29.08
CA LEU A 586 38.92 -7.17 29.92
C LEU A 586 37.40 -7.14 29.68
N ALA A 587 36.83 -8.27 29.26
CA ALA A 587 35.39 -8.39 29.01
C ALA A 587 34.69 -9.35 30.00
N GLN A 588 33.47 -9.00 30.39
CA GLN A 588 32.56 -9.81 31.20
C GLN A 588 31.13 -9.71 30.67
N LEU A 589 30.42 -10.83 30.61
CA LEU A 589 29.04 -10.91 30.16
C LEU A 589 28.14 -11.35 31.32
N TYR A 590 27.01 -10.67 31.48
CA TYR A 590 25.97 -11.02 32.43
C TYR A 590 24.60 -11.10 31.76
N PHE A 591 23.74 -11.94 32.33
CA PHE A 591 22.30 -11.93 32.10
C PHE A 591 21.59 -11.68 33.42
N GLY A 592 20.85 -10.58 33.50
CA GLY A 592 20.47 -9.99 34.78
C GLY A 592 21.71 -9.89 35.69
N SER A 593 21.60 -10.32 36.95
CA SER A 593 22.73 -10.27 37.90
C SER A 593 23.69 -11.47 37.83
N THR A 594 23.45 -12.42 36.92
CA THR A 594 24.24 -13.66 36.81
C THR A 594 25.31 -13.52 35.74
N MET A 595 26.57 -13.72 36.12
CA MET A 595 27.70 -13.73 35.19
C MET A 595 27.63 -14.97 34.30
N LEU A 596 27.52 -14.77 32.99
CA LEU A 596 27.52 -15.83 32.00
C LEU A 596 28.95 -16.18 31.57
N TRP A 597 29.86 -15.20 31.52
CA TRP A 597 31.21 -15.36 30.99
C TRP A 597 32.16 -14.23 31.44
N GLY A 598 33.48 -14.49 31.52
CA GLY A 598 34.52 -13.54 31.96
C GLY A 598 34.89 -13.61 33.47
N PRO A 599 35.86 -12.80 33.97
CA PRO A 599 36.70 -11.86 33.22
C PRO A 599 37.67 -12.56 32.28
N MET A 600 37.77 -12.10 31.05
CA MET A 600 38.73 -12.59 30.07
C MET A 600 39.47 -11.45 29.39
N HIS A 601 40.77 -11.64 29.18
CA HIS A 601 41.60 -10.76 28.36
C HIS A 601 41.28 -11.05 26.90
N VAL A 602 40.86 -10.02 26.18
CA VAL A 602 40.54 -10.12 24.77
C VAL A 602 41.53 -9.25 24.01
N LEU A 603 42.46 -9.93 23.33
CA LEU A 603 43.55 -9.29 22.63
C LEU A 603 43.09 -8.73 21.27
N PRO A 604 43.79 -7.71 20.76
CA PRO A 604 43.62 -7.22 19.39
C PRO A 604 43.72 -8.33 18.34
N ASN A 605 42.77 -8.35 17.40
CA ASN A 605 42.73 -9.29 16.28
C ASN A 605 42.71 -10.77 16.68
N SER A 606 42.25 -11.08 17.90
CA SER A 606 41.96 -12.44 18.31
C SER A 606 40.67 -12.95 17.66
N ASP A 607 40.54 -14.28 17.57
CA ASP A 607 39.29 -14.89 17.12
C ASP A 607 38.12 -14.41 18.00
N PRO A 608 36.93 -14.16 17.41
CA PRO A 608 35.76 -13.74 18.17
C PRO A 608 35.44 -14.69 19.31
N LEU A 609 35.14 -14.12 20.46
CA LEU A 609 34.73 -14.88 21.63
C LEU A 609 33.24 -15.20 21.49
N GLU A 610 32.95 -16.48 21.30
CA GLU A 610 31.60 -16.98 21.14
C GLU A 610 31.09 -17.59 22.44
N TRP A 611 29.88 -17.19 22.84
CA TRP A 611 29.10 -17.81 23.89
C TRP A 611 27.78 -18.29 23.29
N THR A 612 27.46 -19.56 23.49
CA THR A 612 26.19 -20.15 23.06
C THR A 612 25.47 -20.71 24.27
N SER A 613 24.16 -20.44 24.37
CA SER A 613 23.29 -21.16 25.29
C SER A 613 22.31 -22.04 24.53
N ASN A 614 22.00 -23.18 25.13
CA ASN A 614 20.91 -24.03 24.67
C ASN A 614 19.66 -23.69 25.49
N LYS A 615 18.55 -23.36 24.82
CA LYS A 615 17.22 -23.15 25.42
C LYS A 615 17.13 -22.04 26.46
N PHE A 616 17.35 -20.80 26.04
CA PHE A 616 17.19 -19.64 26.90
C PHE A 616 15.74 -19.12 26.84
N LYS A 617 15.17 -18.78 28.00
CA LYS A 617 13.84 -18.15 28.09
C LYS A 617 14.02 -16.72 28.59
N ILE A 618 13.80 -15.75 27.71
CA ILE A 618 13.90 -14.32 27.99
C ILE A 618 12.50 -13.79 28.26
N GLN A 619 12.32 -13.12 29.39
CA GLN A 619 11.08 -12.44 29.78
C GLN A 619 11.21 -10.92 29.57
N PRO A 620 10.09 -10.18 29.47
CA PRO A 620 10.10 -8.73 29.53
C PRO A 620 10.88 -8.23 30.77
N GLU A 621 11.71 -7.20 30.57
CA GLU A 621 12.63 -6.61 31.57
C GLU A 621 13.90 -7.43 31.87
N ASP A 622 14.05 -8.64 31.33
CA ASP A 622 15.35 -9.30 31.34
C ASP A 622 16.38 -8.45 30.57
N SER A 623 17.64 -8.59 30.97
CA SER A 623 18.72 -7.80 30.40
C SER A 623 20.00 -8.58 30.19
N ILE A 624 20.69 -8.24 29.10
CA ILE A 624 22.07 -8.65 28.85
C ILE A 624 22.97 -7.46 29.13
N LEU A 625 24.01 -7.70 29.92
CA LEU A 625 25.02 -6.71 30.28
C LEU A 625 26.38 -7.18 29.74
N LEU A 626 27.02 -6.36 28.93
CA LEU A 626 28.42 -6.54 28.59
C LEU A 626 29.24 -5.46 29.28
N MET A 627 30.15 -5.87 30.14
CA MET A 627 31.10 -5.01 30.83
C MET A 627 32.47 -5.13 30.20
N ILE A 628 33.09 -3.97 29.99
CA ILE A 628 34.35 -3.85 29.28
C ILE A 628 35.23 -2.87 30.04
N SER A 629 36.45 -3.28 30.34
CA SER A 629 37.48 -2.39 30.86
C SER A 629 38.72 -2.43 29.97
N PRO A 630 39.22 -1.29 29.49
CA PRO A 630 40.47 -1.25 28.73
C PRO A 630 41.65 -1.72 29.61
N LEU A 631 42.65 -2.37 29.01
CA LEU A 631 43.88 -2.77 29.72
C LEU A 631 44.85 -1.59 29.88
N SER A 632 44.85 -0.64 28.93
CA SER A 632 45.54 0.65 29.04
C SER A 632 44.66 1.82 28.55
N ASN A 633 44.98 3.05 29.00
CA ASN A 633 44.19 4.23 28.65
C ASN A 633 44.74 4.95 27.39
N ASP A 634 45.05 4.19 26.34
CA ASP A 634 45.68 4.72 25.12
C ASP A 634 44.70 5.24 24.06
N GLY A 635 43.39 5.00 24.27
CA GLY A 635 42.31 5.44 23.38
C GLY A 635 42.27 4.72 22.02
N CYS A 636 43.05 3.63 21.85
CA CYS A 636 43.17 2.89 20.60
C CYS A 636 42.23 1.66 20.50
N ASP A 637 41.65 1.23 21.61
CA ASP A 637 40.77 0.06 21.67
C ASP A 637 39.35 0.37 21.17
N SER A 638 38.80 -0.49 20.30
CA SER A 638 37.40 -0.42 19.87
C SER A 638 36.74 -1.80 19.88
N ILE A 639 35.44 -1.88 20.18
CA ILE A 639 34.81 -3.19 20.40
C ILE A 639 33.54 -3.31 19.58
N LEU A 640 33.38 -4.49 19.01
CA LEU A 640 32.18 -4.92 18.31
C LEU A 640 31.47 -6.03 19.09
N VAL A 641 30.20 -5.81 19.37
CA VAL A 641 29.35 -6.81 20.02
C VAL A 641 28.30 -7.28 19.01
N GLU A 642 28.25 -8.58 18.74
CA GLU A 642 27.23 -9.24 17.93
C GLU A 642 26.36 -10.13 18.83
N LEU A 643 25.04 -9.96 18.78
CA LEU A 643 24.08 -10.77 19.52
C LEU A 643 23.09 -11.38 18.53
N ASP A 644 23.10 -12.70 18.42
CA ASP A 644 22.18 -13.47 17.60
C ASP A 644 21.17 -14.21 18.47
N LEU A 645 19.89 -14.06 18.13
CA LEU A 645 18.78 -14.78 18.73
C LEU A 645 18.18 -15.71 17.67
N TYR A 646 18.10 -16.99 17.97
CA TYR A 646 17.56 -18.02 17.09
C TYR A 646 16.27 -18.54 17.71
N ALA A 647 15.13 -18.37 17.04
CA ALA A 647 13.92 -19.10 17.40
C ALA A 647 14.01 -20.54 16.88
N GLU A 648 13.53 -21.53 17.65
CA GLU A 648 13.54 -22.94 17.26
C GLU A 648 12.78 -23.15 15.93
N GLU A 649 13.42 -23.81 14.97
CA GLU A 649 12.75 -24.62 13.95
C GLU A 649 12.81 -26.10 14.39
N GLU A 650 11.66 -26.76 14.53
CA GLU A 650 11.62 -28.22 14.45
C GLU A 650 11.82 -28.63 12.98
N LEU A 651 13.04 -29.07 12.69
CA LEU A 651 13.46 -29.69 11.44
C LEU A 651 12.60 -30.94 11.13
N TYR A 652 11.76 -30.87 10.11
CA TYR A 652 11.42 -32.04 9.29
C TYR A 652 11.54 -31.68 7.80
N TYR A 653 12.41 -32.45 7.15
CA TYR A 653 12.87 -32.36 5.75
C TYR A 653 11.77 -32.48 4.69
#